data_AF-A0A7J7HZ96-F1
#
_entry.id   AF-A0A7J7HZ96-F1
#
_cell.length_a   1.000
_cell.length_b   1.000
_cell.length_c   1.000
_cell.angle_alpha   90.00
_cell.angle_beta   90.00
_cell.angle_gamma   90.00
#
_symmetry.space_group_name_H-M   'P 1'
#
loop_
_entity.id
_entity.type
_entity.pdbx_description
1 polymer ?
#
loop_
_entity_poly.entity_id
_entity_poly.type
_entity_poly.pdbx_seq_one_letter_code
_entity_poly.pdbx_strand_id
1 'polypeptide(L)'
;MEEYPEELRTPPVALVALVGCPELHAVISTHLHSEQPPINTLALPDFSKISLISKTPKQPPHSAQSLGIFKRDWLLKHRTRVPSVVAALFTSDHVSGDPAQWLQLCTDLENLKLGNIFAELSNTYYRDEGRRIKTCLERKSISSVELSIRYCFKVAVYAEFRRDWVEALRFYEDAYYTLREMIGTSTRLPAIQRLVEIKTVAEQLHFKILTLLLHGGKVVEAITWFHQHNTSYKGLVGAPEVNFLHWEWLSRQFLVLAELLDMTSATIQSTVIATDKLSEWEFSSAYYYQLAAHYLKEKRSCFELTLSMSETASDIDGNAESVAPSVYVGQFARLLEQGDTYTMQPITDEEYVRYALAEGKRFQDSFEIIALLKKSFESYTNFKAQRMASYCEFKMAREYFSVNEFGNAKLLFDSIASLYRKEGWVTLLWEVLGYLRECSRILGSVKDFVEYSLEMAALPVSIAGVQSLSSKECGPADPASLSQREIIHKEVFELVRGESGLASNEENNSVRVTGDQPLHLEIDLVSPLRVVLLASVAFHEQIVKPGAPTLLTLSFLSQLPHTVEIDQLEIQFNQSVCNFTIVNGQRPQSAAISNVQPGHRVETAPALMLSTNKWLRLTYDIKSDQSGKLECVSGPHFTICCRAESPASMNDLPLWKFEDRVETFPTKDPGLSFSGQKATQVEEPDPLVDLQLGVSGPALVGEIFAIPITISAKGHAVHSGELKINLVDTRGGGLLSPREVEPFSTDNLHVELLGVSGLESEDDNIRKIQHSFGLISVPFLNEGDSWSCNLEIKWYRPKPVMLYVSLGYSPHSSEPNAQKVNVHKSLEIEGKTAVVFSHQYMLPFRRDPLLFSKIKPGPDSDQMASLPLNETSILIVTAKNSTEVPLQLLSMFIEVDDDDIGSLAQCNTGLRTLQTLHSSCLEKSSRRFSLSFPR
;
A
#
# COMPACT_ATOMS: atom_id res chain seq x y z
N MET A 1 -14.12 -23.72 12.24
CA MET A 1 -15.37 -23.96 13.02
C MET A 1 -16.30 -24.94 12.32
N GLU A 2 -16.29 -25.03 10.99
CA GLU A 2 -17.20 -25.90 10.22
C GLU A 2 -17.12 -27.39 10.60
N GLU A 3 -15.96 -27.84 11.11
CA GLU A 3 -15.77 -29.20 11.62
C GLU A 3 -16.58 -29.53 12.89
N TYR A 4 -17.09 -28.53 13.60
CA TYR A 4 -17.98 -28.79 14.74
C TYR A 4 -19.40 -29.15 14.27
N PRO A 5 -20.04 -30.13 14.92
CA PRO A 5 -21.46 -30.41 14.75
C PRO A 5 -22.29 -29.13 14.89
N GLU A 6 -23.29 -28.96 14.01
CA GLU A 6 -24.17 -27.78 13.97
C GLU A 6 -24.84 -27.54 15.33
N GLU A 7 -25.11 -28.61 16.07
CA GLU A 7 -25.72 -28.56 17.37
C GLU A 7 -24.84 -27.90 18.46
N LEU A 8 -23.53 -27.84 18.26
CA LEU A 8 -22.61 -27.12 19.16
C LEU A 8 -22.49 -25.64 18.77
N ARG A 9 -22.50 -25.34 17.46
CA ARG A 9 -22.27 -23.99 16.91
C ARG A 9 -23.43 -23.03 17.12
N THR A 10 -24.65 -23.56 17.12
CA THR A 10 -25.88 -22.77 17.25
C THR A 10 -26.48 -22.89 18.65
N PRO A 11 -27.08 -21.83 19.20
CA PRO A 11 -27.73 -21.90 20.50
C PRO A 11 -28.91 -22.88 20.46
N PRO A 12 -29.14 -23.69 21.51
CA PRO A 12 -30.26 -24.61 21.55
C PRO A 12 -31.59 -23.86 21.64
N VAL A 13 -32.55 -24.29 20.83
CA VAL A 13 -33.88 -23.70 20.72
C VAL A 13 -34.93 -24.68 21.23
N ALA A 14 -35.94 -24.20 21.95
CA ALA A 14 -37.02 -25.03 22.46
C ALA A 14 -37.70 -25.82 21.33
N LEU A 15 -37.98 -27.10 21.59
CA LEU A 15 -38.67 -27.98 20.64
C LEU A 15 -40.09 -28.28 21.16
N VAL A 16 -41.10 -28.06 20.32
CA VAL A 16 -42.51 -28.33 20.60
C VAL A 16 -43.04 -29.35 19.61
N ALA A 17 -43.74 -30.38 20.05
CA ALA A 17 -44.41 -31.31 19.14
C ALA A 17 -45.86 -30.90 18.90
N LEU A 18 -46.27 -30.79 17.65
CA LEU A 18 -47.66 -30.55 17.23
C LEU A 18 -48.26 -31.89 16.80
N VAL A 19 -49.35 -32.33 17.43
CA VAL A 19 -49.93 -33.66 17.20
C VAL A 19 -51.41 -33.56 16.83
N GLY A 20 -51.79 -34.16 15.71
CA GLY A 20 -53.16 -34.05 15.18
C GLY A 20 -53.39 -32.74 14.42
N CYS A 21 -54.48 -32.67 13.65
CA CYS A 21 -54.85 -31.52 12.80
C CYS A 21 -53.68 -30.98 11.92
N PRO A 22 -53.14 -31.80 10.99
CA PRO A 22 -51.94 -31.46 10.21
C PRO A 22 -52.08 -30.17 9.38
N GLU A 23 -53.30 -29.79 9.01
CA GLU A 23 -53.59 -28.57 8.24
C GLU A 23 -53.19 -27.29 9.00
N LEU A 24 -53.16 -27.33 10.33
CA LEU A 24 -52.78 -26.19 11.16
C LEU A 24 -51.27 -26.15 11.47
N HIS A 25 -50.53 -27.21 11.17
CA HIS A 25 -49.11 -27.31 11.54
C HIS A 25 -48.29 -26.20 10.89
N ALA A 26 -48.47 -25.95 9.60
CA ALA A 26 -47.73 -24.92 8.89
C ALA A 26 -47.93 -23.52 9.51
N VAL A 27 -49.18 -23.16 9.81
CA VAL A 27 -49.53 -21.86 10.39
C VAL A 27 -48.91 -21.69 11.79
N ILE A 28 -49.09 -22.69 12.65
CA ILE A 28 -48.56 -22.66 14.02
C ILE A 28 -47.04 -22.68 14.01
N SER A 29 -46.42 -23.51 13.17
CA SER A 29 -44.96 -23.54 13.01
C SER A 29 -44.43 -22.19 12.55
N THR A 30 -45.01 -21.55 11.54
CA THR A 30 -44.56 -20.23 11.07
C THR A 30 -44.66 -19.18 12.18
N HIS A 31 -45.74 -19.19 12.96
CA HIS A 31 -45.87 -18.28 14.11
C HIS A 31 -44.80 -18.55 15.17
N LEU A 32 -44.60 -19.80 15.59
CA LEU A 32 -43.60 -20.17 16.60
C LEU A 32 -42.15 -19.91 16.17
N HIS A 33 -41.82 -20.04 14.88
CA HIS A 33 -40.50 -19.69 14.37
C HIS A 33 -40.28 -18.17 14.30
N SER A 34 -41.36 -17.37 14.23
CA SER A 34 -41.28 -15.90 14.21
C SER A 34 -41.11 -15.27 15.60
N GLU A 35 -41.36 -16.04 16.67
CA GLU A 35 -41.13 -15.60 18.05
C GLU A 35 -39.65 -15.31 18.33
N GLN A 36 -39.37 -14.54 19.38
CA GLN A 36 -38.01 -14.25 19.84
C GLN A 36 -37.86 -14.61 21.33
N PRO A 37 -37.28 -15.78 21.70
CA PRO A 37 -36.64 -16.81 20.87
C PRO A 37 -37.54 -17.46 19.83
N PRO A 38 -36.99 -17.91 18.68
CA PRO A 38 -37.71 -18.84 17.82
C PRO A 38 -37.97 -20.13 18.59
N ILE A 39 -39.04 -20.86 18.24
CA ILE A 39 -39.38 -22.16 18.81
C ILE A 39 -39.52 -23.16 17.65
N ASN A 40 -38.73 -24.24 17.70
CA ASN A 40 -38.76 -25.28 16.68
C ASN A 40 -39.95 -26.22 16.91
N THR A 41 -40.51 -26.73 15.83
CA THR A 41 -41.68 -27.62 15.88
C THR A 41 -41.41 -28.99 15.27
N LEU A 42 -41.88 -30.05 15.93
CA LEU A 42 -41.93 -31.42 15.42
C LEU A 42 -43.37 -31.76 15.04
N ALA A 43 -43.64 -31.94 13.74
CA ALA A 43 -44.98 -32.27 13.24
C ALA A 43 -45.26 -33.78 13.33
N LEU A 44 -46.36 -34.15 14.00
CA LEU A 44 -46.92 -35.50 14.02
C LEU A 44 -48.36 -35.47 13.47
N PRO A 45 -48.60 -35.95 12.24
CA PRO A 45 -49.90 -35.81 11.58
C PRO A 45 -51.03 -36.56 12.31
N ASP A 46 -50.70 -37.64 13.02
CA ASP A 46 -51.64 -38.48 13.75
C ASP A 46 -51.09 -38.94 15.12
N PHE A 47 -51.99 -39.44 15.97
CA PHE A 47 -51.65 -39.89 17.32
C PHE A 47 -50.92 -41.24 17.35
N SER A 48 -50.81 -41.95 16.21
CA SER A 48 -50.20 -43.29 16.11
C SER A 48 -48.71 -43.29 16.47
N LYS A 49 -48.02 -42.19 16.19
CA LYS A 49 -46.57 -42.01 16.42
C LYS A 49 -46.21 -41.39 17.77
N ILE A 50 -47.18 -41.11 18.65
CA ILE A 50 -46.93 -40.54 19.99
C ILE A 50 -46.08 -41.46 20.86
N SER A 51 -46.20 -42.77 20.68
CA SER A 51 -45.38 -43.77 21.39
C SER A 51 -43.88 -43.58 21.14
N LEU A 52 -43.47 -43.00 20.00
CA LEU A 52 -42.08 -42.67 19.68
C LEU A 52 -41.52 -41.53 20.56
N ILE A 53 -42.39 -40.67 21.11
CA ILE A 53 -42.04 -39.58 22.04
C ILE A 53 -42.07 -40.07 23.49
N SER A 54 -42.82 -41.13 23.79
CA SER A 54 -42.94 -41.68 25.13
C SER A 54 -41.58 -42.18 25.66
N LYS A 55 -41.17 -41.70 26.83
CA LYS A 55 -39.99 -42.23 27.53
C LYS A 55 -40.32 -43.66 27.98
N THR A 56 -39.83 -44.69 27.29
CA THR A 56 -39.82 -46.05 27.86
C THR A 56 -39.07 -46.00 29.20
N PRO A 57 -39.64 -46.54 30.29
CA PRO A 57 -39.00 -46.50 31.60
C PRO A 57 -37.67 -47.24 31.52
N LYS A 58 -36.57 -46.49 31.57
CA LYS A 58 -35.24 -47.09 31.73
C LYS A 58 -35.15 -47.56 33.18
N GLN A 59 -34.95 -48.87 33.37
CA GLN A 59 -34.51 -49.41 34.65
C GLN A 59 -33.32 -48.60 35.17
N PRO A 60 -33.19 -48.39 36.50
CA PRO A 60 -31.99 -47.78 37.05
C PRO A 60 -30.79 -48.57 36.52
N PRO A 61 -29.71 -47.90 36.06
CA PRO A 61 -28.57 -48.61 35.52
C PRO A 61 -27.97 -49.48 36.64
N HIS A 62 -28.28 -50.78 36.61
CA HIS A 62 -27.50 -51.78 37.31
C HIS A 62 -26.08 -51.69 36.76
N SER A 63 -25.15 -51.19 37.59
CA SER A 63 -23.69 -51.29 37.44
C SER A 63 -23.19 -51.35 35.98
N ALA A 64 -23.43 -50.32 35.19
CA ALA A 64 -22.84 -50.21 33.85
C ALA A 64 -21.53 -49.45 33.96
N GLN A 65 -20.40 -50.17 33.91
CA GLN A 65 -19.07 -49.58 33.72
C GLN A 65 -19.12 -48.57 32.56
N SER A 66 -18.84 -47.29 32.83
CA SER A 66 -18.93 -46.26 31.81
C SER A 66 -17.75 -46.36 30.85
N LEU A 67 -18.01 -46.85 29.64
CA LEU A 67 -17.02 -46.98 28.55
C LEU A 67 -16.71 -45.64 27.82
N GLY A 68 -17.04 -44.46 28.37
CA GLY A 68 -16.73 -43.15 27.75
C GLY A 68 -17.35 -41.94 28.48
N ILE A 69 -17.02 -40.70 28.08
CA ILE A 69 -17.39 -39.43 28.76
C ILE A 69 -18.67 -38.81 28.18
N PHE A 70 -18.68 -38.32 26.94
CA PHE A 70 -19.88 -37.72 26.30
C PHE A 70 -20.50 -38.65 25.27
N LYS A 71 -21.84 -38.74 25.25
CA LYS A 71 -22.57 -39.49 24.21
C LYS A 71 -22.79 -38.61 22.99
N ARG A 72 -22.29 -39.03 21.82
CA ARG A 72 -22.26 -38.24 20.57
C ARG A 72 -23.64 -37.67 20.20
N ASP A 73 -24.65 -38.51 20.11
CA ASP A 73 -25.98 -38.09 19.62
C ASP A 73 -26.88 -37.44 20.69
N TRP A 74 -26.40 -37.26 21.93
CA TRP A 74 -27.28 -36.81 23.01
C TRP A 74 -27.81 -35.39 22.77
N LEU A 75 -26.94 -34.47 22.36
CA LEU A 75 -27.32 -33.08 22.12
C LEU A 75 -28.25 -32.96 20.90
N LEU A 76 -27.87 -33.55 19.77
CA LEU A 76 -28.68 -33.60 18.56
C LEU A 76 -30.08 -34.18 18.84
N LYS A 77 -30.16 -35.28 19.60
CA LYS A 77 -31.44 -35.89 19.98
C LYS A 77 -32.33 -34.93 20.78
N HIS A 78 -31.79 -34.17 21.73
CA HIS A 78 -32.58 -33.26 22.56
C HIS A 78 -32.98 -31.98 21.83
N ARG A 79 -32.28 -31.63 20.75
CA ARG A 79 -32.63 -30.52 19.87
C ARG A 79 -33.66 -30.85 18.79
N THR A 80 -33.73 -32.12 18.36
CA THR A 80 -34.50 -32.50 17.15
C THR A 80 -35.60 -33.54 17.39
N ARG A 81 -35.49 -34.35 18.44
CA ARG A 81 -36.38 -35.52 18.65
C ARG A 81 -37.10 -35.54 19.98
N VAL A 82 -36.64 -34.78 20.98
CA VAL A 82 -37.24 -34.77 22.33
C VAL A 82 -37.93 -33.43 22.56
N PRO A 83 -39.25 -33.33 22.33
CA PRO A 83 -39.98 -32.09 22.55
C PRO A 83 -40.11 -31.80 24.05
N SER A 84 -40.02 -30.52 24.40
CA SER A 84 -40.27 -29.98 25.73
C SER A 84 -41.76 -29.84 26.04
N VAL A 85 -42.57 -29.57 25.00
CA VAL A 85 -44.03 -29.42 25.09
C VAL A 85 -44.67 -30.22 23.96
N VAL A 86 -45.79 -30.89 24.24
CA VAL A 86 -46.62 -31.56 23.23
C VAL A 86 -47.97 -30.84 23.18
N ALA A 87 -48.27 -30.21 22.05
CA ALA A 87 -49.58 -29.64 21.76
C ALA A 87 -50.41 -30.65 20.98
N ALA A 88 -51.40 -31.23 21.65
CA ALA A 88 -52.40 -32.09 21.01
C ALA A 88 -53.53 -31.22 20.46
N LEU A 89 -53.72 -31.26 19.14
CA LEU A 89 -54.73 -30.51 18.40
C LEU A 89 -55.89 -31.45 18.08
N PHE A 90 -57.07 -31.07 18.54
CA PHE A 90 -58.32 -31.80 18.30
C PHE A 90 -59.26 -30.92 17.48
N THR A 91 -60.00 -31.55 16.59
CA THR A 91 -61.14 -30.93 15.93
C THR A 91 -62.28 -30.74 16.94
N SER A 92 -63.09 -29.71 16.76
CA SER A 92 -64.11 -29.30 17.74
C SER A 92 -65.16 -30.38 18.03
N ASP A 93 -65.42 -31.27 17.07
CA ASP A 93 -66.28 -32.44 17.19
C ASP A 93 -65.76 -33.50 18.17
N HIS A 94 -64.46 -33.50 18.47
CA HIS A 94 -63.83 -34.44 19.40
C HIS A 94 -63.82 -33.96 20.86
N VAL A 95 -64.29 -32.75 21.17
CA VAL A 95 -64.24 -32.20 22.53
C VAL A 95 -65.65 -31.80 23.00
N SER A 96 -66.24 -32.58 23.92
CA SER A 96 -67.56 -32.29 24.49
C SER A 96 -67.47 -31.14 25.51
N GLY A 97 -68.17 -30.02 25.27
CA GLY A 97 -68.22 -28.89 26.20
C GLY A 97 -69.36 -27.92 25.91
N ASP A 98 -69.71 -27.09 26.90
CA ASP A 98 -70.71 -26.01 26.79
C ASP A 98 -70.26 -24.97 25.74
N PRO A 99 -71.07 -24.66 24.70
CA PRO A 99 -70.74 -23.68 23.67
C PRO A 99 -70.34 -22.29 24.21
N ALA A 100 -70.89 -21.88 25.37
CA ALA A 100 -70.53 -20.60 25.99
C ALA A 100 -69.12 -20.62 26.60
N GLN A 101 -68.71 -21.76 27.17
CA GLN A 101 -67.35 -21.97 27.66
C GLN A 101 -66.34 -22.04 26.51
N TRP A 102 -66.74 -22.59 25.37
CA TRP A 102 -65.93 -22.60 24.15
C TRP A 102 -65.68 -21.22 23.58
N LEU A 103 -66.71 -20.36 23.52
CA LEU A 103 -66.55 -18.99 23.03
C LEU A 103 -65.64 -18.17 23.96
N GLN A 104 -65.78 -18.35 25.28
CA GLN A 104 -64.89 -17.73 26.27
C GLN A 104 -63.44 -18.25 26.12
N LEU A 105 -63.25 -19.56 25.97
CA LEU A 105 -61.94 -20.16 25.75
C LEU A 105 -61.30 -19.67 24.43
N CYS A 106 -62.06 -19.56 23.34
CA CYS A 106 -61.59 -19.00 22.07
C CYS A 106 -61.18 -17.53 22.21
N THR A 107 -61.96 -16.72 22.95
CA THR A 107 -61.63 -15.32 23.23
C THR A 107 -60.40 -15.20 24.13
N ASP A 108 -60.24 -16.09 25.11
CA ASP A 108 -59.05 -16.14 25.95
C ASP A 108 -57.83 -16.61 25.14
N LEU A 109 -57.98 -17.58 24.24
CA LEU A 109 -56.93 -18.06 23.32
C LEU A 109 -56.51 -17.01 22.28
N GLU A 110 -57.42 -16.17 21.80
CA GLU A 110 -57.11 -15.03 20.91
C GLU A 110 -56.33 -13.93 21.64
N ASN A 111 -56.56 -13.77 22.95
CA ASN A 111 -55.82 -12.82 23.80
C ASN A 111 -54.52 -13.40 24.37
N LEU A 112 -54.35 -14.72 24.33
CA LEU A 112 -53.14 -15.40 24.77
C LEU A 112 -52.09 -15.35 23.66
N LYS A 113 -50.96 -14.72 23.96
CA LYS A 113 -49.74 -14.86 23.15
C LYS A 113 -49.27 -16.31 23.25
N LEU A 114 -49.77 -17.17 22.37
CA LEU A 114 -49.56 -18.62 22.39
C LEU A 114 -48.07 -18.98 22.45
N GLY A 115 -47.23 -18.21 21.75
CA GLY A 115 -45.76 -18.30 21.84
C GLY A 115 -45.19 -18.15 23.25
N ASN A 116 -45.74 -17.25 24.07
CA ASN A 116 -45.30 -17.05 25.46
C ASN A 116 -45.62 -18.24 26.36
N ILE A 117 -46.80 -18.87 26.19
CA ILE A 117 -47.17 -20.08 26.95
C ILE A 117 -46.24 -21.22 26.58
N PHE A 118 -46.01 -21.44 25.28
CA PHE A 118 -45.06 -22.46 24.83
C PHE A 118 -43.67 -22.22 25.41
N ALA A 119 -43.18 -20.97 25.36
CA ALA A 119 -41.90 -20.61 25.97
C ALA A 119 -41.86 -20.86 27.49
N GLU A 120 -42.91 -20.53 28.23
CA GLU A 120 -43.00 -20.74 29.69
C GLU A 120 -43.02 -22.22 30.06
N LEU A 121 -43.82 -23.02 29.36
CA LEU A 121 -43.89 -24.48 29.54
C LEU A 121 -42.57 -25.15 29.17
N SER A 122 -41.96 -24.75 28.06
CA SER A 122 -40.62 -25.23 27.67
C SER A 122 -39.57 -24.88 28.72
N ASN A 123 -39.55 -23.65 29.22
CA ASN A 123 -38.63 -23.23 30.29
C ASN A 123 -38.83 -24.05 31.57
N THR A 124 -40.08 -24.34 31.94
CA THR A 124 -40.41 -25.17 33.10
C THR A 124 -39.90 -26.59 32.93
N TYR A 125 -40.11 -27.21 31.76
CA TYR A 125 -39.59 -28.53 31.43
C TYR A 125 -38.06 -28.60 31.59
N TYR A 126 -37.34 -27.67 30.95
CA TYR A 126 -35.87 -27.68 30.99
C TYR A 126 -35.32 -27.39 32.40
N ARG A 127 -36.01 -26.55 33.18
CA ARG A 127 -35.68 -26.28 34.58
C ARG A 127 -35.83 -27.53 35.43
N ASP A 128 -36.93 -28.27 35.27
CA ASP A 128 -37.21 -29.46 36.07
C ASP A 128 -36.28 -30.63 35.71
N GLU A 129 -35.98 -30.83 34.43
CA GLU A 129 -35.02 -31.85 33.98
C GLU A 129 -33.58 -31.50 34.41
N GLY A 130 -33.19 -30.21 34.35
CA GLY A 130 -31.92 -29.71 34.89
C GLY A 130 -31.81 -29.94 36.41
N ARG A 131 -32.86 -29.60 37.17
CA ARG A 131 -32.93 -29.84 38.63
C ARG A 131 -32.81 -31.32 38.96
N ARG A 132 -33.48 -32.20 38.23
CA ARG A 132 -33.41 -33.66 38.43
C ARG A 132 -31.98 -34.19 38.30
N ILE A 133 -31.23 -33.74 37.30
CA ILE A 133 -29.83 -34.15 37.11
C ILE A 133 -28.94 -33.52 38.19
N LYS A 134 -29.15 -32.25 38.53
CA LYS A 134 -28.39 -31.56 39.60
C LYS A 134 -28.53 -32.26 40.95
N THR A 135 -29.74 -32.64 41.34
CA THR A 135 -29.98 -33.42 42.56
C THR A 135 -29.28 -34.78 42.53
N CYS A 136 -29.12 -35.39 41.35
CA CYS A 136 -28.34 -36.62 41.19
C CYS A 136 -26.84 -36.38 41.39
N LEU A 137 -26.32 -35.23 40.95
CA LEU A 137 -24.94 -34.76 41.15
C LEU A 137 -24.62 -34.55 42.64
N GLU A 138 -25.50 -33.84 43.35
CA GLU A 138 -25.30 -33.44 44.76
C GLU A 138 -25.38 -34.62 45.74
N ARG A 139 -26.17 -35.66 45.43
CA ARG A 139 -26.36 -36.83 46.32
C ARG A 139 -25.12 -37.71 46.46
N LYS A 140 -23.99 -37.40 45.78
CA LYS A 140 -22.74 -38.19 45.76
C LYS A 140 -22.93 -39.70 45.52
N SER A 141 -24.07 -40.11 44.98
CA SER A 141 -24.39 -41.50 44.58
C SER A 141 -23.76 -41.86 43.23
N ILE A 142 -22.81 -41.06 42.75
CA ILE A 142 -22.21 -41.18 41.43
C ILE A 142 -20.91 -41.97 41.56
N SER A 143 -20.84 -43.11 40.86
CA SER A 143 -19.76 -44.07 40.96
C SER A 143 -18.52 -43.76 40.10
N SER A 144 -18.57 -42.80 39.17
CA SER A 144 -17.45 -42.48 38.27
C SER A 144 -17.33 -40.98 37.95
N VAL A 145 -16.09 -40.51 37.76
CA VAL A 145 -15.76 -39.12 37.41
C VAL A 145 -16.31 -38.76 36.02
N GLU A 146 -16.30 -39.70 35.06
CA GLU A 146 -16.86 -39.46 33.71
C GLU A 146 -18.37 -39.17 33.74
N LEU A 147 -19.10 -39.81 34.65
CA LEU A 147 -20.53 -39.54 34.84
C LEU A 147 -20.78 -38.15 35.43
N SER A 148 -19.91 -37.69 36.33
CA SER A 148 -19.97 -36.33 36.88
C SER A 148 -19.80 -35.28 35.77
N ILE A 149 -18.76 -35.40 34.96
CA ILE A 149 -18.47 -34.50 33.82
C ILE A 149 -19.67 -34.46 32.86
N ARG A 150 -20.21 -35.64 32.52
CA ARG A 150 -21.41 -35.76 31.67
C ARG A 150 -22.63 -35.07 32.25
N TYR A 151 -22.86 -35.16 33.56
CA TYR A 151 -24.02 -34.53 34.19
C TYR A 151 -23.87 -33.02 34.26
N CYS A 152 -22.70 -32.50 34.60
CA CYS A 152 -22.41 -31.06 34.52
C CYS A 152 -22.70 -30.51 33.12
N PHE A 153 -22.20 -31.17 32.07
CA PHE A 153 -22.48 -30.80 30.68
C PHE A 153 -23.98 -30.75 30.37
N LYS A 154 -24.75 -31.76 30.80
CA LYS A 154 -26.20 -31.79 30.55
C LYS A 154 -26.95 -30.67 31.27
N VAL A 155 -26.59 -30.38 32.52
CA VAL A 155 -27.20 -29.28 33.28
C VAL A 155 -26.89 -27.95 32.60
N ALA A 156 -25.66 -27.76 32.11
CA ALA A 156 -25.26 -26.58 31.36
C ALA A 156 -26.08 -26.42 30.06
N VAL A 157 -26.27 -27.49 29.28
CA VAL A 157 -27.12 -27.46 28.07
C VAL A 157 -28.56 -27.09 28.40
N TYR A 158 -29.15 -27.64 29.48
CA TYR A 158 -30.51 -27.26 29.90
C TYR A 158 -30.61 -25.82 30.44
N ALA A 159 -29.51 -25.25 30.92
CA ALA A 159 -29.42 -23.82 31.22
C ALA A 159 -29.34 -23.00 29.92
N GLU A 160 -28.61 -23.43 28.89
CA GLU A 160 -28.61 -22.79 27.57
C GLU A 160 -30.02 -22.76 26.93
N PHE A 161 -30.78 -23.86 26.99
CA PHE A 161 -32.18 -23.89 26.50
C PHE A 161 -33.07 -22.85 27.20
N ARG A 162 -32.75 -22.52 28.45
CA ARG A 162 -33.44 -21.48 29.24
C ARG A 162 -32.85 -20.08 29.06
N ARG A 163 -31.75 -19.96 28.30
CA ARG A 163 -30.95 -18.73 28.18
C ARG A 163 -30.40 -18.23 29.52
N ASP A 164 -30.22 -19.14 30.47
CA ASP A 164 -29.52 -18.85 31.73
C ASP A 164 -28.02 -19.02 31.51
N TRP A 165 -27.42 -17.98 30.92
CA TRP A 165 -26.00 -18.00 30.50
C TRP A 165 -25.04 -18.13 31.68
N VAL A 166 -25.42 -17.60 32.85
CA VAL A 166 -24.60 -17.65 34.07
C VAL A 166 -24.56 -19.07 34.62
N GLU A 167 -25.71 -19.73 34.72
CA GLU A 167 -25.74 -21.14 35.16
C GLU A 167 -25.10 -22.07 34.12
N ALA A 168 -25.31 -21.82 32.83
CA ALA A 168 -24.68 -22.58 31.75
C ALA A 168 -23.15 -22.51 31.83
N LEU A 169 -22.59 -21.30 31.88
CA LEU A 169 -21.15 -21.06 31.96
C LEU A 169 -20.54 -21.77 33.18
N ARG A 170 -21.15 -21.59 34.37
CA ARG A 170 -20.67 -22.19 35.62
C ARG A 170 -20.59 -23.71 35.53
N PHE A 171 -21.61 -24.38 34.99
CA PHE A 171 -21.60 -25.84 34.88
C PHE A 171 -20.70 -26.36 33.76
N TYR A 172 -20.45 -25.59 32.70
CA TYR A 172 -19.41 -25.94 31.72
C TYR A 172 -18.01 -25.84 32.35
N GLU A 173 -17.74 -24.79 33.12
CA GLU A 173 -16.50 -24.64 33.89
C GLU A 173 -16.32 -25.79 34.90
N ASP A 174 -17.34 -26.12 35.68
CA ASP A 174 -17.32 -27.25 36.62
C ASP A 174 -16.98 -28.57 35.89
N ALA A 175 -17.58 -28.81 34.71
CA ALA A 175 -17.29 -29.98 33.89
C ALA A 175 -15.83 -30.00 33.41
N TYR A 176 -15.33 -28.84 32.97
CA TYR A 176 -13.96 -28.68 32.48
C TYR A 176 -12.92 -28.87 33.59
N TYR A 177 -13.12 -28.28 34.76
CA TYR A 177 -12.23 -28.46 35.91
C TYR A 177 -12.22 -29.90 36.40
N THR A 178 -13.38 -30.56 36.48
CA THR A 178 -13.48 -31.99 36.83
C THR A 178 -12.72 -32.86 35.82
N LEU A 179 -12.83 -32.56 34.52
CA LEU A 179 -12.07 -33.24 33.48
C LEU A 179 -10.55 -33.03 33.64
N ARG A 180 -10.12 -31.82 34.01
CA ARG A 180 -8.71 -31.51 34.26
C ARG A 180 -8.15 -32.23 35.48
N GLU A 181 -8.91 -32.29 36.58
CA GLU A 181 -8.54 -33.03 37.79
C GLU A 181 -8.35 -34.53 37.48
N MET A 182 -9.20 -35.09 36.61
CA MET A 182 -9.06 -36.48 36.15
C MET A 182 -7.73 -36.73 35.44
N ILE A 183 -7.17 -35.74 34.73
CA ILE A 183 -5.86 -35.85 34.08
C ILE A 183 -4.73 -35.70 35.12
N GLY A 184 -4.86 -34.74 36.04
CA GLY A 184 -3.81 -34.39 37.01
C GLY A 184 -3.59 -35.40 38.15
N THR A 185 -4.51 -36.35 38.35
CA THR A 185 -4.43 -37.38 39.41
C THR A 185 -3.55 -38.58 39.04
N SER A 186 -3.20 -38.76 37.76
CA SER A 186 -2.33 -39.85 37.29
C SER A 186 -0.94 -39.32 36.89
N THR A 187 0.12 -40.01 37.32
CA THR A 187 1.50 -39.71 36.89
C THR A 187 1.85 -40.31 35.53
N ARG A 188 1.03 -41.24 35.00
CA ARG A 188 1.19 -41.84 33.67
C ARG A 188 0.20 -41.23 32.70
N LEU A 189 0.67 -40.94 31.48
CA LEU A 189 -0.18 -40.50 30.39
C LEU A 189 -1.23 -41.58 30.05
N PRO A 190 -2.49 -41.19 29.73
CA PRO A 190 -3.50 -42.14 29.28
C PRO A 190 -3.12 -42.84 27.98
N ALA A 191 -3.74 -44.00 27.73
CA ALA A 191 -3.73 -44.68 26.42
C ALA A 191 -4.13 -43.71 25.28
N ILE A 192 -3.70 -44.00 24.05
CA ILE A 192 -3.82 -43.07 22.92
C ILE A 192 -5.28 -42.67 22.70
N GLN A 193 -6.18 -43.66 22.56
CA GLN A 193 -7.61 -43.36 22.37
C GLN A 193 -8.21 -42.59 23.54
N ARG A 194 -7.80 -42.89 24.77
CA ARG A 194 -8.32 -42.19 25.95
C ARG A 194 -7.86 -40.74 26.00
N LEU A 195 -6.63 -40.46 25.59
CA LEU A 195 -6.12 -39.09 25.49
C LEU A 195 -6.86 -38.30 24.40
N VAL A 196 -7.13 -38.92 23.25
CA VAL A 196 -7.94 -38.32 22.17
C VAL A 196 -9.36 -38.02 22.66
N GLU A 197 -10.01 -38.94 23.37
CA GLU A 197 -11.32 -38.73 23.98
C GLU A 197 -11.30 -37.52 24.92
N ILE A 198 -10.34 -37.47 25.85
CA ILE A 198 -10.20 -36.39 26.82
C ILE A 198 -10.02 -35.04 26.12
N LYS A 199 -9.12 -34.94 25.13
CA LYS A 199 -8.89 -33.71 24.36
C LYS A 199 -10.12 -33.26 23.59
N THR A 200 -10.82 -34.19 22.94
CA THR A 200 -12.05 -33.90 22.18
C THR A 200 -13.16 -33.38 23.09
N VAL A 201 -13.32 -33.97 24.28
CA VAL A 201 -14.30 -33.51 25.28
C VAL A 201 -13.91 -32.15 25.86
N ALA A 202 -12.63 -31.96 26.16
CA ALA A 202 -12.09 -30.69 26.64
C ALA A 202 -12.33 -29.57 25.62
N GLU A 203 -12.11 -29.86 24.34
CA GLU A 203 -12.35 -28.96 23.22
C GLU A 203 -13.83 -28.55 23.12
N GLN A 204 -14.78 -29.49 23.21
CA GLN A 204 -16.21 -29.13 23.19
C GLN A 204 -16.63 -28.25 24.37
N LEU A 205 -16.12 -28.54 25.56
CA LEU A 205 -16.34 -27.71 26.75
C LEU A 205 -15.70 -26.32 26.59
N HIS A 206 -14.46 -26.29 26.14
CA HIS A 206 -13.69 -25.07 25.89
C HIS A 206 -14.39 -24.17 24.87
N PHE A 207 -14.86 -24.73 23.75
CA PHE A 207 -15.64 -24.03 22.73
C PHE A 207 -16.92 -23.40 23.31
N LYS A 208 -17.68 -24.15 24.12
CA LYS A 208 -18.89 -23.64 24.78
C LYS A 208 -18.60 -22.51 25.77
N ILE A 209 -17.51 -22.61 26.52
CA ILE A 209 -17.09 -21.56 27.46
C ILE A 209 -16.68 -20.30 26.70
N LEU A 210 -15.83 -20.43 25.66
CA LEU A 210 -15.42 -19.29 24.83
C LEU A 210 -16.61 -18.60 24.16
N THR A 211 -17.51 -19.36 23.54
CA THR A 211 -18.70 -18.81 22.87
C THR A 211 -19.61 -18.05 23.84
N LEU A 212 -19.82 -18.56 25.06
CA LEU A 212 -20.61 -17.88 26.09
C LEU A 212 -19.92 -16.61 26.62
N LEU A 213 -18.61 -16.64 26.86
CA LEU A 213 -17.84 -15.47 27.29
C LEU A 213 -17.86 -14.36 26.23
N LEU A 214 -17.65 -14.72 24.96
CA LEU A 214 -17.67 -13.78 23.84
C LEU A 214 -19.09 -13.25 23.57
N HIS A 215 -20.12 -14.08 23.68
CA HIS A 215 -21.51 -13.63 23.61
C HIS A 215 -21.84 -12.60 24.70
N GLY A 216 -21.25 -12.75 25.89
CA GLY A 216 -21.35 -11.78 26.99
C GLY A 216 -20.48 -10.53 26.83
N GLY A 217 -19.74 -10.38 25.72
CA GLY A 217 -18.80 -9.28 25.49
C GLY A 217 -17.51 -9.33 26.32
N LYS A 218 -17.26 -10.43 27.03
CA LYS A 218 -16.13 -10.60 27.95
C LYS A 218 -14.87 -11.10 27.24
N VAL A 219 -14.39 -10.35 26.25
CA VAL A 219 -13.26 -10.75 25.38
C VAL A 219 -11.97 -11.02 26.17
N VAL A 220 -11.66 -10.19 27.18
CA VAL A 220 -10.47 -10.35 28.03
C VAL A 220 -10.50 -11.66 28.83
N GLU A 221 -11.67 -12.01 29.39
CA GLU A 221 -11.86 -13.28 30.12
C GLU A 221 -11.73 -14.47 29.16
N ALA A 222 -12.27 -14.37 27.94
CA ALA A 222 -12.17 -15.41 26.92
C ALA A 222 -10.72 -15.69 26.49
N ILE A 223 -9.92 -14.64 26.24
CA ILE A 223 -8.50 -14.78 25.90
C ILE A 223 -7.72 -15.37 27.07
N THR A 224 -7.97 -14.89 28.29
CA THR A 224 -7.33 -15.43 29.51
C THR A 224 -7.66 -16.92 29.70
N TRP A 225 -8.92 -17.30 29.50
CA TRP A 225 -9.37 -18.69 29.52
C TRP A 225 -8.63 -19.54 28.48
N PHE A 226 -8.49 -19.02 27.25
CA PHE A 226 -7.75 -19.68 26.18
C PHE A 226 -6.29 -19.94 26.53
N HIS A 227 -5.57 -18.95 27.08
CA HIS A 227 -4.18 -19.15 27.52
C HIS A 227 -4.07 -20.22 28.62
N GLN A 228 -4.99 -20.24 29.57
CA GLN A 228 -5.03 -21.26 30.62
C GLN A 228 -5.32 -22.65 30.05
N HIS A 229 -6.23 -22.75 29.08
CA HIS A 229 -6.52 -23.98 28.35
C HIS A 229 -5.27 -24.49 27.63
N ASN A 230 -4.66 -23.65 26.81
CA ASN A 230 -3.44 -24.02 26.06
C ASN A 230 -2.31 -24.44 27.01
N THR A 231 -2.04 -23.67 28.06
CA THR A 231 -1.00 -24.01 29.06
C THR A 231 -1.24 -25.37 29.72
N SER A 232 -2.50 -25.71 29.98
CA SER A 232 -2.87 -26.98 30.62
C SER A 232 -2.71 -28.20 29.71
N TYR A 233 -2.91 -28.02 28.39
CA TYR A 233 -2.88 -29.12 27.43
C TYR A 233 -1.58 -29.20 26.60
N LYS A 234 -0.75 -28.15 26.60
CA LYS A 234 0.53 -28.09 25.88
C LYS A 234 1.48 -29.24 26.22
N GLY A 235 1.48 -29.72 27.46
CA GLY A 235 2.32 -30.84 27.90
C GLY A 235 1.74 -32.23 27.58
N LEU A 236 0.48 -32.32 27.13
CA LEU A 236 -0.22 -33.58 26.90
C LEU A 236 -0.09 -34.03 25.45
N VAL A 237 1.15 -34.17 24.95
CA VAL A 237 1.41 -34.52 23.54
C VAL A 237 0.88 -35.92 23.24
N GLY A 238 1.31 -36.93 24.00
CA GLY A 238 0.87 -38.32 23.85
C GLY A 238 2.04 -39.24 23.50
N ALA A 239 1.72 -40.36 22.85
CA ALA A 239 2.71 -41.34 22.39
C ALA A 239 3.40 -40.85 21.10
N PRO A 240 4.71 -41.14 20.91
CA PRO A 240 5.50 -40.58 19.81
C PRO A 240 4.99 -40.96 18.42
N GLU A 241 4.30 -42.09 18.29
CA GLU A 241 3.72 -42.62 17.05
C GLU A 241 2.57 -41.75 16.53
N VAL A 242 1.97 -40.91 17.37
CA VAL A 242 0.80 -40.08 17.04
C VAL A 242 0.95 -38.63 17.50
N ASN A 243 2.19 -38.15 17.68
CA ASN A 243 2.46 -36.77 18.08
C ASN A 243 1.81 -35.74 17.15
N PHE A 244 1.67 -36.05 15.86
CA PHE A 244 1.01 -35.17 14.88
C PHE A 244 -0.45 -34.86 15.26
N LEU A 245 -1.18 -35.79 15.91
CA LEU A 245 -2.56 -35.56 16.38
C LEU A 245 -2.63 -34.45 17.45
N HIS A 246 -1.57 -34.28 18.25
CA HIS A 246 -1.53 -33.18 19.23
C HIS A 246 -1.40 -31.83 18.54
N TRP A 247 -0.51 -31.72 17.56
CA TRP A 247 -0.29 -30.47 16.82
C TRP A 247 -1.49 -30.10 15.95
N GLU A 248 -2.16 -31.09 15.35
CA GLU A 248 -3.44 -30.92 14.66
C GLU A 248 -4.51 -30.36 15.61
N TRP A 249 -4.70 -31.01 16.76
CA TRP A 249 -5.67 -30.56 17.76
C TRP A 249 -5.35 -29.15 18.26
N LEU A 250 -4.08 -28.83 18.49
CA LEU A 250 -3.64 -27.52 18.95
C LEU A 250 -3.89 -26.45 17.89
N SER A 251 -3.54 -26.72 16.63
CA SER A 251 -3.85 -25.81 15.52
C SER A 251 -5.34 -25.47 15.45
N ARG A 252 -6.20 -26.49 15.55
CA ARG A 252 -7.66 -26.30 15.57
C ARG A 252 -8.11 -25.37 16.71
N GLN A 253 -7.52 -25.48 17.90
CA GLN A 253 -7.89 -24.58 19.01
C GLN A 253 -7.61 -23.11 18.66
N PHE A 254 -6.46 -22.83 18.04
CA PHE A 254 -6.09 -21.49 17.60
C PHE A 254 -6.96 -20.98 16.44
N LEU A 255 -7.25 -21.84 15.46
CA LEU A 255 -8.14 -21.53 14.35
C LEU A 255 -9.54 -21.13 14.85
N VAL A 256 -10.10 -21.92 15.75
CA VAL A 256 -11.45 -21.71 16.28
C VAL A 256 -11.53 -20.42 17.07
N LEU A 257 -10.53 -20.10 17.89
CA LEU A 257 -10.49 -18.80 18.56
C LEU A 257 -10.41 -17.64 17.56
N ALA A 258 -9.57 -17.75 16.52
CA ALA A 258 -9.44 -16.72 15.50
C ALA A 258 -10.79 -16.40 14.84
N GLU A 259 -11.53 -17.43 14.42
CA GLU A 259 -12.84 -17.27 13.80
C GLU A 259 -13.90 -16.74 14.77
N LEU A 260 -13.87 -17.15 16.04
CA LEU A 260 -14.77 -16.62 17.06
C LEU A 260 -14.53 -15.12 17.32
N LEU A 261 -13.27 -14.68 17.31
CA LEU A 261 -12.91 -13.27 17.43
C LEU A 261 -13.35 -12.45 16.22
N ASP A 262 -13.22 -12.99 15.00
CA ASP A 262 -13.75 -12.35 13.78
C ASP A 262 -15.27 -12.16 13.84
N MET A 263 -16.03 -13.19 14.25
CA MET A 263 -17.48 -13.09 14.41
C MET A 263 -17.87 -12.05 15.47
N THR A 264 -17.11 -11.97 16.57
CA THR A 264 -17.40 -11.05 17.68
C THR A 264 -17.08 -9.60 17.32
N SER A 265 -15.94 -9.35 16.64
CA SER A 265 -15.54 -8.01 16.19
C SER A 265 -16.50 -7.42 15.14
N ALA A 266 -17.10 -8.25 14.28
CA ALA A 266 -18.17 -7.83 13.36
C ALA A 266 -19.45 -7.39 14.11
N THR A 267 -19.70 -7.95 15.29
CA THR A 267 -20.93 -7.73 16.08
C THR A 267 -20.77 -6.63 17.13
N ILE A 268 -19.56 -6.40 17.64
CA ILE A 268 -19.26 -5.50 18.76
C ILE A 268 -18.19 -4.50 18.32
N GLN A 269 -18.60 -3.28 17.92
CA GLN A 269 -17.69 -2.15 17.63
C GLN A 269 -17.15 -1.50 18.93
N SER A 270 -16.57 -2.30 19.82
CA SER A 270 -15.98 -1.77 21.06
C SER A 270 -14.46 -1.64 20.90
N THR A 271 -13.95 -0.43 21.08
CA THR A 271 -12.52 -0.17 21.32
C THR A 271 -12.12 -0.81 22.65
N VAL A 272 -11.60 -2.05 22.60
CA VAL A 272 -11.04 -2.72 23.77
C VAL A 272 -9.68 -2.09 24.07
N ILE A 273 -9.55 -1.48 25.25
CA ILE A 273 -8.29 -0.89 25.72
C ILE A 273 -7.46 -2.02 26.33
N ALA A 274 -6.21 -2.17 25.87
CA ALA A 274 -5.27 -3.15 26.40
C ALA A 274 -5.10 -2.97 27.92
N THR A 275 -5.18 -4.07 28.67
CA THR A 275 -4.89 -4.11 30.11
C THR A 275 -3.43 -4.53 30.33
N ASP A 276 -2.81 -4.15 31.45
CA ASP A 276 -1.40 -4.44 31.81
C ASP A 276 -0.90 -5.89 31.65
N LYS A 277 -1.80 -6.88 31.47
CA LYS A 277 -1.45 -8.31 31.34
C LYS A 277 -1.52 -8.87 29.91
N LEU A 278 -2.20 -8.20 28.98
CA LEU A 278 -2.42 -8.71 27.62
C LEU A 278 -1.93 -7.67 26.60
N SER A 279 -1.23 -8.14 25.58
CA SER A 279 -0.75 -7.29 24.50
C SER A 279 -1.88 -6.92 23.54
N GLU A 280 -1.78 -5.76 22.89
CA GLU A 280 -2.74 -5.30 21.88
C GLU A 280 -2.92 -6.31 20.74
N TRP A 281 -1.85 -7.04 20.38
CA TRP A 281 -1.88 -8.06 19.33
C TRP A 281 -2.71 -9.30 19.68
N GLU A 282 -2.88 -9.61 20.97
CA GLU A 282 -3.66 -10.78 21.41
C GLU A 282 -5.16 -10.57 21.23
N PHE A 283 -5.61 -9.34 20.98
CA PHE A 283 -7.00 -9.07 20.60
C PHE A 283 -7.25 -9.24 19.10
N SER A 284 -6.19 -9.43 18.30
CA SER A 284 -6.29 -9.59 16.84
C SER A 284 -6.44 -11.07 16.45
N SER A 285 -7.44 -11.37 15.62
CA SER A 285 -7.62 -12.69 15.02
C SER A 285 -6.44 -13.13 14.15
N ALA A 286 -5.72 -12.17 13.55
CA ALA A 286 -4.56 -12.41 12.68
C ALA A 286 -3.48 -13.23 13.41
N TYR A 287 -3.22 -12.90 14.68
CA TYR A 287 -2.24 -13.58 15.51
C TYR A 287 -2.58 -15.06 15.69
N TYR A 288 -3.85 -15.39 15.93
CA TYR A 288 -4.30 -16.75 16.13
C TYR A 288 -4.32 -17.57 14.83
N TYR A 289 -4.70 -16.98 13.68
CA TYR A 289 -4.57 -17.65 12.37
C TYR A 289 -3.11 -17.98 12.05
N GLN A 290 -2.19 -17.07 12.34
CA GLN A 290 -0.76 -17.29 12.14
C GLN A 290 -0.21 -18.45 13.01
N LEU A 291 -0.67 -18.55 14.25
CA LEU A 291 -0.28 -19.64 15.14
C LEU A 291 -0.95 -20.97 14.75
N ALA A 292 -2.19 -20.95 14.29
CA ALA A 292 -2.85 -22.13 13.73
C ALA A 292 -2.05 -22.70 12.54
N ALA A 293 -1.63 -21.84 11.62
CA ALA A 293 -0.77 -22.21 10.51
C ALA A 293 0.59 -22.78 10.97
N HIS A 294 1.20 -22.18 12.00
CA HIS A 294 2.45 -22.70 12.57
C HIS A 294 2.27 -24.11 13.15
N TYR A 295 1.21 -24.37 13.92
CA TYR A 295 0.98 -25.70 14.49
C TYR A 295 0.59 -26.75 13.44
N LEU A 296 -0.08 -26.37 12.35
CA LEU A 296 -0.28 -27.29 11.21
C LEU A 296 1.03 -27.65 10.53
N LYS A 297 1.98 -26.70 10.45
CA LYS A 297 3.32 -27.01 9.96
C LYS A 297 4.05 -28.01 10.86
N GLU A 298 3.96 -27.84 12.18
CA GLU A 298 4.52 -28.79 13.16
C GLU A 298 3.85 -30.17 13.06
N LYS A 299 2.53 -30.22 12.83
CA LYS A 299 1.79 -31.47 12.52
C LYS A 299 2.41 -32.16 11.32
N ARG A 300 2.54 -31.47 10.18
CA ARG A 300 3.11 -32.03 8.95
C ARG A 300 4.53 -32.55 9.17
N SER A 301 5.41 -31.76 9.79
CA SER A 301 6.80 -32.17 10.05
C SER A 301 6.89 -33.39 10.98
N CYS A 302 6.06 -33.45 12.03
CA CYS A 302 6.00 -34.64 12.89
C CYS A 302 5.46 -35.86 12.14
N PHE A 303 4.43 -35.67 11.32
CA PHE A 303 3.81 -36.72 10.53
C PHE A 303 4.78 -37.34 9.51
N GLU A 304 5.50 -36.51 8.76
CA GLU A 304 6.54 -36.94 7.82
C GLU A 304 7.66 -37.73 8.52
N LEU A 305 8.10 -37.27 9.70
CA LEU A 305 9.09 -37.99 10.52
C LEU A 305 8.56 -39.37 10.93
N THR A 306 7.33 -39.46 11.44
CA THR A 306 6.70 -40.73 11.82
C THR A 306 6.57 -41.68 10.62
N LEU A 307 6.18 -41.17 9.44
CA LEU A 307 6.10 -41.97 8.22
C LEU A 307 7.48 -42.50 7.78
N SER A 308 8.52 -41.67 7.87
CA SER A 308 9.90 -42.07 7.51
C SER A 308 10.47 -43.16 8.42
N MET A 309 10.02 -43.23 9.66
CA MET A 309 10.43 -44.24 10.65
C MET A 309 9.60 -45.53 10.56
N SER A 310 8.52 -45.56 9.78
CA SER A 310 7.63 -46.72 9.67
C SER A 310 8.01 -47.61 8.49
N GLU A 311 8.56 -48.81 8.75
CA GLU A 311 9.00 -49.79 7.74
C GLU A 311 7.86 -50.38 6.88
N THR A 312 6.59 -50.14 7.24
CA THR A 312 5.38 -50.74 6.61
C THR A 312 4.48 -49.70 5.94
N ALA A 313 5.04 -48.56 5.50
CA ALA A 313 4.27 -47.44 4.97
C ALA A 313 3.36 -47.80 3.76
N SER A 314 3.67 -48.86 3.00
CA SER A 314 2.87 -49.33 1.85
C SER A 314 1.66 -50.20 2.20
N ASP A 315 1.63 -50.85 3.38
CA ASP A 315 0.59 -51.83 3.75
C ASP A 315 -0.55 -51.22 4.59
N ILE A 316 -0.47 -49.92 4.89
CA ILE A 316 -1.41 -49.20 5.78
C ILE A 316 -2.78 -48.97 5.13
N ASP A 317 -2.88 -48.96 3.79
CA ASP A 317 -4.11 -48.61 3.07
C ASP A 317 -5.22 -49.68 3.16
N GLY A 318 -4.85 -50.96 3.31
CA GLY A 318 -5.79 -52.07 3.09
C GLY A 318 -6.79 -52.38 4.22
N ASN A 319 -6.71 -51.73 5.40
CA ASN A 319 -7.50 -52.12 6.57
C ASN A 319 -8.09 -50.94 7.39
N ALA A 320 -8.01 -49.71 6.87
CA ALA A 320 -8.48 -48.49 7.57
C ALA A 320 -9.98 -48.21 7.36
N GLU A 321 -10.59 -48.74 6.29
CA GLU A 321 -12.00 -48.43 5.91
C GLU A 321 -13.05 -48.97 6.88
N SER A 322 -12.68 -49.88 7.79
CA SER A 322 -13.57 -50.48 8.77
C SER A 322 -13.63 -49.69 10.10
N VAL A 323 -12.87 -48.61 10.29
CA VAL A 323 -12.88 -47.83 11.54
C VAL A 323 -13.83 -46.64 11.44
N ALA A 324 -14.73 -46.47 12.42
CA ALA A 324 -15.69 -45.37 12.46
C ALA A 324 -15.82 -44.76 13.88
N PRO A 325 -16.34 -43.52 13.99
CA PRO A 325 -16.65 -42.92 15.29
C PRO A 325 -17.63 -43.77 16.10
N SER A 326 -17.35 -43.96 17.40
CA SER A 326 -18.14 -44.80 18.33
C SER A 326 -19.46 -44.14 18.79
N VAL A 327 -20.05 -44.60 19.89
CA VAL A 327 -21.21 -43.95 20.56
C VAL A 327 -20.76 -42.76 21.41
N TYR A 328 -19.50 -42.73 21.84
CA TYR A 328 -18.93 -41.67 22.66
C TYR A 328 -18.03 -40.74 21.84
N VAL A 329 -18.08 -39.45 22.18
CA VAL A 329 -17.27 -38.39 21.55
C VAL A 329 -15.79 -38.68 21.74
N GLY A 330 -15.01 -38.56 20.66
CA GLY A 330 -13.55 -38.79 20.67
C GLY A 330 -13.12 -40.26 20.79
N GLN A 331 -14.05 -41.22 20.76
CA GLN A 331 -13.77 -42.65 20.66
C GLN A 331 -14.08 -43.20 19.27
N PHE A 332 -13.30 -44.19 18.85
CA PHE A 332 -13.43 -44.90 17.58
C PHE A 332 -13.60 -46.40 17.80
N ALA A 333 -14.30 -47.06 16.90
CA ALA A 333 -14.63 -48.47 16.94
C ALA A 333 -14.51 -49.09 15.55
N ARG A 334 -14.26 -50.40 15.50
CA ARG A 334 -14.26 -51.19 14.27
C ARG A 334 -15.69 -51.58 13.93
N LEU A 335 -16.09 -51.35 12.69
CA LEU A 335 -17.32 -51.80 12.07
C LEU A 335 -17.14 -53.20 11.53
N LEU A 336 -17.79 -54.18 12.15
CA LEU A 336 -17.91 -55.53 11.61
C LEU A 336 -19.26 -55.68 10.89
N GLU A 337 -19.20 -56.02 9.60
CA GLU A 337 -20.37 -56.42 8.83
C GLU A 337 -20.72 -57.87 9.15
N GLN A 338 -21.86 -58.08 9.81
CA GLN A 338 -22.39 -59.42 10.06
C GLN A 338 -23.83 -59.47 9.52
N GLY A 339 -23.96 -59.78 8.22
CA GLY A 339 -25.24 -59.69 7.49
C GLY A 339 -25.71 -58.24 7.32
N ASP A 340 -27.03 -58.00 7.41
CA ASP A 340 -27.64 -56.64 7.35
C ASP A 340 -27.43 -55.81 8.63
N THR A 341 -26.65 -56.29 9.60
CA THR A 341 -26.43 -55.63 10.91
C THR A 341 -24.97 -55.32 11.16
N TYR A 342 -24.67 -54.05 11.39
CA TYR A 342 -23.34 -53.54 11.76
C TYR A 342 -23.13 -53.65 13.28
N THR A 343 -22.07 -54.33 13.71
CA THR A 343 -21.67 -54.39 15.13
C THR A 343 -20.38 -53.61 15.37
N MET A 344 -20.40 -52.69 16.34
CA MET A 344 -19.26 -51.86 16.75
C MET A 344 -18.43 -52.56 17.83
N GLN A 345 -17.13 -52.78 17.59
CA GLN A 345 -16.18 -53.30 18.57
C GLN A 345 -15.12 -52.26 18.96
N PRO A 346 -14.68 -52.19 20.22
CA PRO A 346 -13.57 -51.33 20.63
C PRO A 346 -12.28 -51.75 19.91
N ILE A 347 -11.49 -50.77 19.46
CA ILE A 347 -10.21 -51.02 18.78
C ILE A 347 -9.04 -50.85 19.74
N THR A 348 -7.91 -51.51 19.43
CA THR A 348 -6.68 -51.32 20.19
C THR A 348 -5.95 -50.05 19.77
N ASP A 349 -5.01 -49.57 20.59
CA ASP A 349 -4.22 -48.39 20.26
C ASP A 349 -3.39 -48.60 18.97
N GLU A 350 -2.88 -49.81 18.71
CA GLU A 350 -2.13 -50.14 17.49
C GLU A 350 -3.01 -50.12 16.22
N GLU A 351 -4.28 -50.50 16.35
CA GLU A 351 -5.26 -50.40 15.27
C GLU A 351 -5.63 -48.93 15.00
N TYR A 352 -5.80 -48.14 16.07
CA TYR A 352 -6.07 -46.72 15.96
C TYR A 352 -4.90 -45.93 15.37
N VAL A 353 -3.65 -46.25 15.73
CA VAL A 353 -2.45 -45.62 15.15
C VAL A 353 -2.42 -45.85 13.64
N ARG A 354 -2.68 -47.08 13.17
CA ARG A 354 -2.74 -47.38 11.73
C ARG A 354 -3.83 -46.59 11.02
N TYR A 355 -5.02 -46.50 11.63
CA TYR A 355 -6.11 -45.67 11.12
C TYR A 355 -5.71 -44.19 11.04
N ALA A 356 -5.13 -43.62 12.11
CA ALA A 356 -4.74 -42.21 12.16
C ALA A 356 -3.65 -41.88 11.14
N LEU A 357 -2.71 -42.80 10.90
CA LEU A 357 -1.69 -42.65 9.86
C LEU A 357 -2.28 -42.71 8.45
N ALA A 358 -3.24 -43.62 8.20
CA ALA A 358 -3.94 -43.71 6.93
C ALA A 358 -4.74 -42.43 6.63
N GLU A 359 -5.46 -41.93 7.63
CA GLU A 359 -6.25 -40.71 7.50
C GLU A 359 -5.35 -39.47 7.32
N GLY A 360 -4.23 -39.38 8.05
CA GLY A 360 -3.26 -38.30 7.89
C GLY A 360 -2.68 -38.18 6.47
N LYS A 361 -2.51 -39.30 5.75
CA LYS A 361 -2.03 -39.28 4.35
C LYS A 361 -3.02 -38.64 3.36
N ARG A 362 -4.31 -38.58 3.72
CA ARG A 362 -5.36 -38.03 2.86
C ARG A 362 -5.39 -36.50 2.88
N PHE A 363 -4.82 -35.87 3.91
CA PHE A 363 -4.88 -34.42 4.11
C PHE A 363 -3.73 -33.67 3.41
N GLN A 364 -4.07 -32.60 2.71
CA GLN A 364 -3.11 -31.67 2.09
C GLN A 364 -2.89 -30.45 3.00
N ASP A 365 -2.13 -30.62 4.08
CA ASP A 365 -1.92 -29.58 5.11
C ASP A 365 -1.34 -28.27 4.53
N SER A 366 -0.53 -28.32 3.47
CA SER A 366 0.15 -27.13 2.90
C SER A 366 -0.80 -26.04 2.39
N PHE A 367 -1.88 -26.40 1.70
CA PHE A 367 -2.83 -25.42 1.17
C PHE A 367 -3.67 -24.77 2.28
N GLU A 368 -3.99 -25.54 3.33
CA GLU A 368 -4.66 -25.01 4.52
C GLU A 368 -3.75 -24.02 5.27
N ILE A 369 -2.46 -24.36 5.45
CA ILE A 369 -1.46 -23.45 6.04
C ILE A 369 -1.41 -22.14 5.24
N ILE A 370 -1.36 -22.22 3.90
CA ILE A 370 -1.36 -21.03 3.03
C ILE A 370 -2.64 -20.20 3.21
N ALA A 371 -3.81 -20.84 3.25
CA ALA A 371 -5.10 -20.15 3.43
C ALA A 371 -5.18 -19.42 4.77
N LEU A 372 -4.70 -20.04 5.85
CA LEU A 372 -4.64 -19.43 7.19
C LEU A 372 -3.67 -18.25 7.25
N LEU A 373 -2.48 -18.40 6.67
CA LEU A 373 -1.49 -17.32 6.59
C LEU A 373 -1.99 -16.16 5.73
N LYS A 374 -2.77 -16.44 4.67
CA LYS A 374 -3.38 -15.42 3.82
C LYS A 374 -4.42 -14.59 4.60
N LYS A 375 -5.30 -15.23 5.38
CA LYS A 375 -6.23 -14.52 6.29
C LYS A 375 -5.48 -13.60 7.26
N SER A 376 -4.39 -14.11 7.84
CA SER A 376 -3.52 -13.34 8.73
C SER A 376 -2.86 -12.14 8.02
N PHE A 377 -2.32 -12.36 6.82
CA PHE A 377 -1.72 -11.32 5.97
C PHE A 377 -2.70 -10.19 5.65
N GLU A 378 -3.91 -10.53 5.20
CA GLU A 378 -4.96 -9.56 4.88
C GLU A 378 -5.33 -8.71 6.10
N SER A 379 -5.48 -9.36 7.26
CA SER A 379 -5.78 -8.67 8.52
C SER A 379 -4.64 -7.73 8.96
N TYR A 380 -3.38 -8.18 8.95
CA TYR A 380 -2.23 -7.31 9.28
C TYR A 380 -2.05 -6.15 8.30
N THR A 381 -2.40 -6.35 7.03
CA THR A 381 -2.40 -5.28 6.02
C THR A 381 -3.45 -4.23 6.36
N ASN A 382 -4.66 -4.64 6.77
CA ASN A 382 -5.71 -3.74 7.23
C ASN A 382 -5.29 -2.96 8.50
N PHE A 383 -4.56 -3.60 9.42
CA PHE A 383 -3.97 -2.94 10.60
C PHE A 383 -2.74 -2.08 10.28
N LYS A 384 -2.31 -1.97 9.02
CA LYS A 384 -1.08 -1.26 8.58
C LYS A 384 0.20 -1.80 9.25
N ALA A 385 0.21 -3.05 9.70
CA ALA A 385 1.33 -3.73 10.31
C ALA A 385 2.22 -4.40 9.25
N GLN A 386 2.89 -3.59 8.41
CA GLN A 386 3.58 -4.06 7.19
C GLN A 386 4.61 -5.17 7.45
N ARG A 387 5.43 -5.07 8.50
CA ARG A 387 6.43 -6.11 8.83
C ARG A 387 5.79 -7.46 9.16
N MET A 388 4.66 -7.46 9.88
CA MET A 388 3.98 -8.69 10.24
C MET A 388 3.25 -9.30 9.05
N ALA A 389 2.70 -8.46 8.17
CA ALA A 389 2.17 -8.89 6.88
C ALA A 389 3.26 -9.57 6.05
N SER A 390 4.41 -8.92 5.82
CA SER A 390 5.53 -9.53 5.06
C SER A 390 6.09 -10.79 5.72
N TYR A 391 6.04 -10.92 7.06
CA TYR A 391 6.40 -12.17 7.72
C TYR A 391 5.40 -13.30 7.46
N CYS A 392 4.10 -13.01 7.37
CA CYS A 392 3.09 -13.99 6.95
C CYS A 392 3.27 -14.37 5.47
N GLU A 393 3.51 -13.38 4.62
CA GLU A 393 3.81 -13.54 3.19
C GLU A 393 5.04 -14.42 2.99
N PHE A 394 6.09 -14.22 3.79
CA PHE A 394 7.30 -15.04 3.79
C PHE A 394 7.01 -16.50 4.13
N LYS A 395 6.20 -16.74 5.17
CA LYS A 395 5.77 -18.10 5.53
C LYS A 395 4.97 -18.73 4.38
N MET A 396 4.05 -18.00 3.75
CA MET A 396 3.29 -18.50 2.59
C MET A 396 4.20 -18.86 1.43
N ALA A 397 5.16 -18.00 1.09
CA ALA A 397 6.10 -18.21 0.00
C ALA A 397 6.94 -19.49 0.22
N ARG A 398 7.36 -19.76 1.46
CA ARG A 398 8.03 -21.01 1.83
C ARG A 398 7.12 -22.23 1.64
N GLU A 399 5.84 -22.13 1.98
CA GLU A 399 4.89 -23.23 1.77
C GLU A 399 4.62 -23.49 0.28
N TYR A 400 4.47 -22.44 -0.54
CA TYR A 400 4.39 -22.58 -1.99
C TYR A 400 5.64 -23.24 -2.57
N PHE A 401 6.82 -22.85 -2.08
CA PHE A 401 8.09 -23.46 -2.47
C PHE A 401 8.12 -24.96 -2.13
N SER A 402 7.67 -25.35 -0.94
CA SER A 402 7.61 -26.76 -0.52
C SER A 402 6.63 -27.62 -1.33
N VAL A 403 5.61 -27.02 -1.95
CA VAL A 403 4.63 -27.72 -2.82
C VAL A 403 5.06 -27.66 -4.31
N ASN A 404 6.26 -27.17 -4.62
CA ASN A 404 6.81 -26.99 -5.97
C ASN A 404 6.06 -25.96 -6.83
N GLU A 405 5.30 -25.05 -6.21
CA GLU A 405 4.62 -23.92 -6.87
C GLU A 405 5.56 -22.71 -6.97
N PHE A 406 6.68 -22.88 -7.70
CA PHE A 406 7.79 -21.91 -7.72
C PHE A 406 7.42 -20.53 -8.27
N GLY A 407 6.44 -20.45 -9.19
CA GLY A 407 5.96 -19.18 -9.73
C GLY A 407 5.30 -18.30 -8.67
N ASN A 408 4.38 -18.89 -7.89
CA ASN A 408 3.70 -18.19 -6.79
C ASN A 408 4.69 -17.82 -5.67
N ALA A 409 5.61 -18.73 -5.34
CA ALA A 409 6.67 -18.47 -4.36
C ALA A 409 7.54 -17.27 -4.78
N LYS A 410 7.99 -17.23 -6.04
CA LYS A 410 8.82 -16.14 -6.57
C LYS A 410 8.14 -14.77 -6.43
N LEU A 411 6.88 -14.66 -6.83
CA LEU A 411 6.12 -13.40 -6.75
C LEU A 411 6.07 -12.83 -5.33
N LEU A 412 5.78 -13.69 -4.34
CA LEU A 412 5.74 -13.29 -2.93
C LEU A 412 7.12 -12.92 -2.40
N PHE A 413 8.16 -13.72 -2.73
CA PHE A 413 9.52 -13.41 -2.31
C PHE A 413 10.05 -12.10 -2.92
N ASP A 414 9.69 -11.76 -4.16
CA ASP A 414 10.08 -10.50 -4.81
C ASP A 414 9.49 -9.28 -4.08
N SER A 415 8.21 -9.37 -3.70
CA SER A 415 7.52 -8.37 -2.87
C SER A 415 8.26 -8.17 -1.54
N ILE A 416 8.57 -9.24 -0.83
CA ILE A 416 9.26 -9.22 0.47
C ILE A 416 10.69 -8.66 0.34
N ALA A 417 11.44 -9.10 -0.68
CA ALA A 417 12.80 -8.64 -0.93
C ALA A 417 12.85 -7.12 -1.13
N SER A 418 11.85 -6.53 -1.80
CA SER A 418 11.75 -5.07 -1.99
C SER A 418 11.66 -4.32 -0.64
N LEU A 419 10.90 -4.84 0.31
CA LEU A 419 10.77 -4.26 1.65
C LEU A 419 12.07 -4.40 2.44
N TYR A 420 12.69 -5.58 2.42
CA TYR A 420 13.94 -5.84 3.14
C TYR A 420 15.09 -4.99 2.61
N ARG A 421 15.18 -4.76 1.29
CA ARG A 421 16.14 -3.81 0.69
C ARG A 421 15.91 -2.38 1.18
N LYS A 422 14.65 -1.94 1.23
CA LYS A 422 14.27 -0.57 1.66
C LYS A 422 14.60 -0.33 3.12
N GLU A 423 14.35 -1.30 4.00
CA GLU A 423 14.59 -1.17 5.44
C GLU A 423 16.01 -1.58 5.87
N GLY A 424 16.78 -2.26 5.01
CA GLY A 424 18.16 -2.67 5.29
C GLY A 424 18.31 -3.98 6.08
N TRP A 425 17.35 -4.91 5.99
CA TRP A 425 17.38 -6.20 6.71
C TRP A 425 18.22 -7.25 5.98
N VAL A 426 19.55 -7.16 6.10
CA VAL A 426 20.50 -7.96 5.30
C VAL A 426 20.36 -9.48 5.52
N THR A 427 20.20 -9.94 6.77
CA THR A 427 20.10 -11.37 7.09
C THR A 427 18.83 -12.00 6.55
N LEU A 428 17.69 -11.30 6.66
CA LEU A 428 16.41 -11.75 6.12
C LEU A 428 16.41 -11.67 4.59
N LEU A 429 17.06 -10.66 4.01
CA LEU A 429 17.23 -10.53 2.56
C LEU A 429 18.06 -11.68 2.00
N TRP A 430 19.15 -12.09 2.67
CA TRP A 430 19.95 -13.26 2.27
C TRP A 430 19.09 -14.52 2.13
N GLU A 431 18.26 -14.81 3.15
CA GLU A 431 17.40 -15.99 3.13
C GLU A 431 16.40 -15.94 1.96
N VAL A 432 15.73 -14.81 1.77
CA VAL A 432 14.76 -14.61 0.68
C VAL A 432 15.41 -14.71 -0.70
N LEU A 433 16.58 -14.10 -0.89
CA LEU A 433 17.32 -14.18 -2.15
C LEU A 433 17.75 -15.62 -2.46
N GLY A 434 18.08 -16.42 -1.43
CA GLY A 434 18.35 -17.84 -1.60
C GLY A 434 17.17 -18.60 -2.22
N TYR A 435 15.95 -18.36 -1.74
CA TYR A 435 14.74 -18.93 -2.34
C TYR A 435 14.46 -18.37 -3.73
N LEU A 436 14.62 -17.07 -3.97
CA LEU A 436 14.41 -16.44 -5.28
C LEU A 436 15.36 -16.98 -6.35
N ARG A 437 16.64 -17.13 -5.99
CA ARG A 437 17.67 -17.74 -6.81
C ARG A 437 17.27 -19.16 -7.21
N GLU A 438 16.83 -19.96 -6.26
CA GLU A 438 16.42 -21.34 -6.51
C GLU A 438 15.12 -21.45 -7.34
N CYS A 439 14.11 -20.61 -7.06
CA CYS A 439 12.91 -20.52 -7.88
C CYS A 439 13.26 -20.16 -9.33
N SER A 440 14.15 -19.19 -9.52
CA SER A 440 14.57 -18.73 -10.86
C SER A 440 15.35 -19.78 -11.61
N ARG A 441 16.18 -20.56 -10.91
CA ARG A 441 16.90 -21.72 -11.45
C ARG A 441 15.93 -22.76 -11.99
N ILE A 442 14.89 -23.10 -11.22
CA ILE A 442 13.90 -24.12 -11.61
C ILE A 442 12.98 -23.61 -12.73
N LEU A 443 12.58 -22.34 -12.68
CA LEU A 443 11.76 -21.70 -13.72
C LEU A 443 12.54 -21.38 -15.01
N GLY A 444 13.87 -21.56 -15.02
CA GLY A 444 14.73 -21.30 -16.18
C GLY A 444 14.99 -19.81 -16.48
N SER A 445 14.72 -18.91 -15.53
CA SER A 445 15.01 -17.47 -15.68
C SER A 445 16.49 -17.17 -15.39
N VAL A 446 17.32 -17.22 -16.44
CA VAL A 446 18.78 -17.01 -16.34
C VAL A 446 19.11 -15.61 -15.80
N LYS A 447 18.38 -14.59 -16.27
CA LYS A 447 18.60 -13.20 -15.87
C LYS A 447 18.36 -13.03 -14.36
N ASP A 448 17.18 -13.39 -13.88
CA ASP A 448 16.82 -13.25 -12.47
C ASP A 448 17.77 -14.06 -11.57
N PHE A 449 18.14 -15.28 -11.98
CA PHE A 449 19.11 -16.09 -11.25
C PHE A 449 20.45 -15.38 -11.06
N VAL A 450 20.99 -14.78 -12.12
CA VAL A 450 22.27 -14.03 -12.06
C VAL A 450 22.10 -12.76 -11.22
N GLU A 451 20.99 -12.04 -11.36
CA GLU A 451 20.74 -10.82 -10.59
C GLU A 451 20.70 -11.09 -9.08
N TYR A 452 19.90 -12.06 -8.64
CA TYR A 452 19.82 -12.42 -7.22
C TYR A 452 21.15 -12.95 -6.69
N SER A 453 21.86 -13.77 -7.49
CA SER A 453 23.16 -14.34 -7.07
C SER A 453 24.25 -13.27 -6.92
N LEU A 454 24.33 -12.31 -7.84
CA LEU A 454 25.24 -11.18 -7.74
C LEU A 454 24.89 -10.29 -6.55
N GLU A 455 23.61 -10.02 -6.32
CA GLU A 455 23.14 -9.28 -5.15
C GLU A 455 23.58 -9.98 -3.85
N MET A 456 23.34 -11.29 -3.71
CA MET A 456 23.78 -12.08 -2.55
C MET A 456 25.29 -12.00 -2.35
N ALA A 457 26.07 -12.17 -3.43
CA ALA A 457 27.52 -12.07 -3.36
C ALA A 457 28.02 -10.69 -2.94
N ALA A 458 27.22 -9.63 -3.11
CA ALA A 458 27.53 -8.26 -2.70
C ALA A 458 26.88 -7.83 -1.38
N LEU A 459 26.16 -8.70 -0.66
CA LEU A 459 25.62 -8.34 0.66
C LEU A 459 26.71 -8.27 1.74
N PRO A 460 26.60 -7.35 2.71
CA PRO A 460 27.50 -7.34 3.86
C PRO A 460 27.22 -8.56 4.75
N VAL A 461 28.27 -9.19 5.26
CA VAL A 461 28.14 -10.35 6.16
C VAL A 461 28.84 -10.01 7.46
N SER A 462 28.07 -9.90 8.54
CA SER A 462 28.63 -9.60 9.87
C SER A 462 29.46 -10.78 10.37
N ILE A 463 30.71 -10.51 10.75
CA ILE A 463 31.67 -11.49 11.28
C ILE A 463 31.26 -12.00 12.67
N ALA A 464 30.34 -11.32 13.37
CA ALA A 464 30.11 -11.50 14.80
C ALA A 464 28.80 -12.21 15.21
N GLY A 465 27.94 -12.65 14.29
CA GLY A 465 26.54 -13.01 14.65
C GLY A 465 26.02 -14.42 14.35
N VAL A 466 26.69 -15.23 13.51
CA VAL A 466 26.03 -16.42 12.90
C VAL A 466 26.07 -17.68 13.78
N GLN A 467 26.45 -17.60 15.06
CA GLN A 467 26.51 -18.77 15.94
C GLN A 467 25.15 -19.22 16.53
N SER A 468 24.03 -18.53 16.32
CA SER A 468 22.77 -18.84 17.04
C SER A 468 21.57 -19.32 16.22
N LEU A 469 21.61 -19.36 14.89
CA LEU A 469 20.53 -19.97 14.11
C LEU A 469 20.81 -21.47 14.01
N SER A 470 19.96 -22.27 14.67
CA SER A 470 20.06 -23.73 14.61
C SER A 470 20.08 -24.18 13.15
N SER A 471 21.00 -25.10 12.81
CA SER A 471 21.24 -25.62 11.46
C SER A 471 20.02 -26.27 10.77
N LYS A 472 18.86 -26.35 11.43
CA LYS A 472 17.62 -26.96 10.92
C LYS A 472 16.71 -26.01 10.14
N GLU A 473 16.93 -24.70 10.18
CA GLU A 473 16.00 -23.71 9.58
C GLU A 473 16.58 -22.87 8.44
N CYS A 474 17.78 -23.19 7.95
CA CYS A 474 18.38 -22.41 6.87
C CYS A 474 17.66 -22.66 5.54
N GLY A 475 17.44 -21.58 4.77
CA GLY A 475 16.93 -21.66 3.41
C GLY A 475 17.90 -22.36 2.44
N PRO A 476 17.53 -22.49 1.15
CA PRO A 476 18.28 -23.29 0.17
C PRO A 476 19.70 -22.79 -0.15
N ALA A 477 20.10 -21.62 0.36
CA ALA A 477 21.39 -20.99 0.09
C ALA A 477 22.41 -21.08 1.23
N ASP A 478 22.15 -21.90 2.26
CA ASP A 478 22.95 -22.04 3.48
C ASP A 478 23.09 -20.71 4.27
N PRO A 479 23.65 -20.71 5.50
CA PRO A 479 23.86 -19.48 6.27
C PRO A 479 24.77 -18.48 5.53
N ALA A 480 24.45 -17.19 5.67
CA ALA A 480 25.28 -16.11 5.14
C ALA A 480 26.71 -16.19 5.72
N SER A 481 27.68 -16.47 4.86
CA SER A 481 29.09 -16.57 5.22
C SER A 481 29.97 -16.03 4.09
N LEU A 482 31.20 -15.62 4.41
CA LEU A 482 32.16 -15.17 3.40
C LEU A 482 32.49 -16.28 2.40
N SER A 483 32.65 -17.52 2.86
CA SER A 483 32.85 -18.69 1.99
C SER A 483 31.68 -18.92 1.04
N GLN A 484 30.44 -18.77 1.52
CA GLN A 484 29.26 -18.95 0.69
C GLN A 484 29.14 -17.85 -0.38
N ARG A 485 29.52 -16.60 -0.06
CA ARG A 485 29.61 -15.53 -1.06
C ARG A 485 30.62 -15.85 -2.16
N GLU A 486 31.77 -16.42 -1.82
CA GLU A 486 32.79 -16.83 -2.81
C GLU A 486 32.30 -17.96 -3.71
N ILE A 487 31.58 -18.94 -3.14
CA ILE A 487 30.99 -20.05 -3.91
C ILE A 487 29.97 -19.51 -4.92
N ILE A 488 29.01 -18.69 -4.45
CA ILE A 488 27.99 -18.08 -5.31
C ILE A 488 28.63 -17.20 -6.38
N HIS A 489 29.65 -16.42 -6.04
CA HIS A 489 30.39 -15.62 -7.02
C HIS A 489 31.00 -16.51 -8.11
N LYS A 490 31.74 -17.56 -7.74
CA LYS A 490 32.41 -18.44 -8.72
C LYS A 490 31.40 -19.10 -9.66
N GLU A 491 30.31 -19.63 -9.11
CA GLU A 491 29.25 -20.28 -9.88
C GLU A 491 28.63 -19.35 -10.94
N VAL A 492 28.32 -18.10 -10.57
CA VAL A 492 27.76 -17.13 -11.51
C VAL A 492 28.75 -16.80 -12.63
N PHE A 493 30.02 -16.59 -12.30
CA PHE A 493 31.03 -16.23 -13.29
C PHE A 493 31.40 -17.42 -14.21
N GLU A 494 31.39 -18.66 -13.71
CA GLU A 494 31.53 -19.87 -14.52
C GLU A 494 30.35 -20.02 -15.50
N LEU A 495 29.12 -19.75 -15.03
CA LEU A 495 27.90 -19.79 -15.85
C LEU A 495 27.94 -18.72 -16.96
N VAL A 496 28.33 -17.48 -16.63
CA VAL A 496 28.42 -16.37 -17.60
C VAL A 496 29.52 -16.60 -18.63
N ARG A 497 30.63 -17.26 -18.25
CA ARG A 497 31.70 -17.65 -19.18
C ARG A 497 31.34 -18.83 -20.09
N GLY A 498 30.21 -19.51 -19.84
CA GLY A 498 29.80 -20.71 -20.56
C GLY A 498 30.67 -21.94 -20.23
N GLU A 499 31.43 -21.89 -19.12
CA GLU A 499 32.31 -22.97 -18.66
C GLU A 499 31.50 -24.07 -17.94
N SER A 500 30.33 -23.73 -17.41
CA SER A 500 29.41 -24.66 -16.76
C SER A 500 27.96 -24.47 -17.23
N GLY A 501 27.23 -25.57 -17.41
CA GLY A 501 25.78 -25.57 -17.56
C GLY A 501 25.16 -26.10 -16.26
N LEU A 502 24.26 -25.34 -15.64
CA LEU A 502 23.53 -25.82 -14.47
C LEU A 502 22.45 -26.78 -14.95
N ALA A 503 22.71 -28.08 -14.81
CA ALA A 503 21.69 -29.11 -15.02
C ALA A 503 20.73 -29.08 -13.82
N SER A 504 19.45 -28.80 -14.05
CA SER A 504 18.40 -29.23 -13.13
C SER A 504 18.16 -30.73 -13.35
N ASN A 505 17.79 -31.46 -12.29
CA ASN A 505 17.57 -32.92 -12.35
C ASN A 505 16.35 -33.32 -13.22
N GLU A 506 15.65 -32.35 -13.84
CA GLU A 506 14.59 -32.58 -14.81
C GLU A 506 15.06 -32.10 -16.19
N GLU A 507 14.99 -33.00 -17.18
CA GLU A 507 15.69 -32.94 -18.48
C GLU A 507 15.38 -31.72 -19.39
N ASN A 508 14.62 -30.71 -18.95
CA ASN A 508 14.16 -29.59 -19.80
C ASN A 508 14.54 -28.15 -19.37
N ASN A 509 15.05 -27.90 -18.16
CA ASN A 509 15.33 -26.52 -17.70
C ASN A 509 16.80 -26.31 -17.33
N SER A 510 17.72 -26.47 -18.29
CA SER A 510 19.13 -26.12 -18.05
C SER A 510 19.34 -24.63 -18.26
N VAL A 511 19.71 -23.92 -17.19
CA VAL A 511 20.16 -22.52 -17.25
C VAL A 511 21.50 -22.51 -17.99
N ARG A 512 21.54 -21.98 -19.21
CA ARG A 512 22.76 -21.83 -20.01
C ARG A 512 22.79 -20.45 -20.63
N VAL A 513 23.94 -19.79 -20.55
CA VAL A 513 24.23 -18.60 -21.36
C VAL A 513 24.85 -19.11 -22.67
N THR A 514 24.21 -18.81 -23.80
CA THR A 514 24.74 -19.16 -25.13
C THR A 514 25.29 -17.91 -25.81
N GLY A 515 26.34 -18.05 -26.61
CA GLY A 515 26.95 -16.90 -27.31
C GLY A 515 25.98 -16.16 -28.25
N ASP A 516 24.89 -16.81 -28.66
CA ASP A 516 23.87 -16.25 -29.56
C ASP A 516 22.86 -15.33 -28.84
N GLN A 517 22.79 -15.36 -27.50
CA GLN A 517 21.96 -14.47 -26.67
C GLN A 517 22.78 -13.98 -25.46
N PRO A 518 23.51 -12.85 -25.58
CA PRO A 518 24.27 -12.30 -24.46
C PRO A 518 23.34 -11.87 -23.32
N LEU A 519 23.74 -12.20 -22.09
CA LEU A 519 23.03 -11.76 -20.89
C LEU A 519 23.18 -10.24 -20.73
N HIS A 520 22.06 -9.52 -20.71
CA HIS A 520 22.03 -8.07 -20.50
C HIS A 520 21.52 -7.73 -19.10
N LEU A 521 22.38 -7.15 -18.27
CA LEU A 521 22.04 -6.66 -16.93
C LEU A 521 21.96 -5.13 -16.94
N GLU A 522 20.91 -4.57 -16.34
CA GLU A 522 20.73 -3.12 -16.23
C GLU A 522 20.82 -2.68 -14.77
N ILE A 523 21.75 -1.77 -14.49
CA ILE A 523 21.99 -1.19 -13.17
C ILE A 523 21.57 0.27 -13.21
N ASP A 524 20.33 0.53 -12.81
CA ASP A 524 19.80 1.86 -12.60
C ASP A 524 19.77 2.25 -11.10
N LEU A 525 19.13 3.38 -10.78
CA LEU A 525 19.05 3.88 -9.40
C LEU A 525 18.18 3.01 -8.48
N VAL A 526 17.26 2.22 -9.05
CA VAL A 526 16.28 1.40 -8.32
C VAL A 526 16.69 -0.06 -8.31
N SER A 527 17.61 -0.45 -9.21
CA SER A 527 18.10 -1.80 -9.40
C SER A 527 18.79 -2.32 -8.14
N PRO A 528 18.45 -3.54 -7.68
CA PRO A 528 19.16 -4.18 -6.57
C PRO A 528 20.66 -4.35 -6.83
N LEU A 529 21.06 -4.45 -8.11
CA LEU A 529 22.45 -4.56 -8.53
C LEU A 529 23.28 -3.29 -8.29
N ARG A 530 22.65 -2.16 -7.91
CA ARG A 530 23.36 -0.96 -7.45
C ARG A 530 24.26 -1.25 -6.25
N VAL A 531 23.96 -2.30 -5.47
CA VAL A 531 24.84 -2.79 -4.38
C VAL A 531 26.09 -3.48 -4.95
N VAL A 532 25.96 -4.18 -6.07
CA VAL A 532 27.05 -4.95 -6.68
C VAL A 532 28.12 -4.04 -7.30
N LEU A 533 27.68 -3.08 -8.12
CA LEU A 533 28.52 -2.17 -8.87
C LEU A 533 27.95 -0.75 -8.81
N LEU A 534 28.76 0.19 -8.32
CA LEU A 534 28.47 1.62 -8.40
C LEU A 534 29.33 2.27 -9.49
N ALA A 535 28.69 3.06 -10.35
CA ALA A 535 29.36 3.85 -11.39
C ALA A 535 29.11 5.34 -11.13
N SER A 536 30.20 6.09 -10.95
CA SER A 536 30.18 7.52 -10.66
C SER A 536 30.99 8.29 -11.70
N VAL A 537 30.44 9.40 -12.17
CA VAL A 537 31.04 10.24 -13.23
C VAL A 537 31.07 11.69 -12.79
N ALA A 538 32.24 12.31 -12.90
CA ALA A 538 32.47 13.69 -12.48
C ALA A 538 33.23 14.47 -13.56
N PHE A 539 32.59 15.49 -14.13
CA PHE A 539 33.28 16.53 -14.89
C PHE A 539 34.03 17.46 -13.93
N HIS A 540 35.26 17.82 -14.28
CA HIS A 540 36.10 18.68 -13.45
C HIS A 540 35.66 20.14 -13.49
N GLU A 541 35.06 20.55 -14.61
CA GLU A 541 34.57 21.91 -14.83
C GLU A 541 33.05 21.87 -15.09
N GLN A 542 32.31 22.78 -14.45
CA GLN A 542 30.86 22.89 -14.64
C GLN A 542 30.49 23.65 -15.93
N ILE A 543 31.40 24.50 -16.41
CA ILE A 543 31.23 25.35 -17.59
C ILE A 543 32.51 25.28 -18.42
N VAL A 544 32.39 25.03 -19.72
CA VAL A 544 33.51 24.80 -20.64
C VAL A 544 33.29 25.60 -21.92
N LYS A 545 34.35 26.18 -22.49
CA LYS A 545 34.29 26.82 -23.81
C LYS A 545 34.33 25.79 -24.95
N PRO A 546 33.60 25.99 -26.07
CA PRO A 546 33.69 25.10 -27.23
C PRO A 546 35.14 24.83 -27.67
N GLY A 547 35.49 23.57 -27.88
CA GLY A 547 36.84 23.13 -28.29
C GLY A 547 37.90 23.11 -27.19
N ALA A 548 37.61 23.59 -25.97
CA ALA A 548 38.52 23.48 -24.84
C ALA A 548 38.51 22.04 -24.26
N PRO A 549 39.68 21.48 -23.89
CA PRO A 549 39.74 20.18 -23.24
C PRO A 549 39.24 20.26 -21.79
N THR A 550 38.31 19.38 -21.43
CA THR A 550 37.83 19.19 -20.05
C THR A 550 38.23 17.81 -19.54
N LEU A 551 38.52 17.69 -18.25
CA LEU A 551 38.80 16.39 -17.63
C LEU A 551 37.50 15.73 -17.12
N LEU A 552 37.34 14.45 -17.43
CA LEU A 552 36.29 13.58 -16.91
C LEU A 552 36.91 12.49 -16.04
N THR A 553 36.44 12.34 -14.80
CA THR A 553 36.80 11.22 -13.94
C THR A 553 35.65 10.21 -13.86
N LEU A 554 35.93 8.98 -14.25
CA LEU A 554 35.09 7.80 -14.12
C LEU A 554 35.53 7.02 -12.89
N SER A 555 34.59 6.71 -12.00
CA SER A 555 34.87 6.00 -10.75
C SER A 555 33.94 4.79 -10.62
N PHE A 556 34.50 3.60 -10.46
CA PHE A 556 33.74 2.36 -10.32
C PHE A 556 34.08 1.68 -8.98
N LEU A 557 33.06 1.16 -8.29
CA LEU A 557 33.22 0.40 -7.05
C LEU A 557 32.47 -0.93 -7.14
N SER A 558 33.19 -2.03 -6.94
CA SER A 558 32.60 -3.38 -6.83
C SER A 558 32.62 -3.86 -5.38
N GLN A 559 31.51 -4.45 -4.93
CA GLN A 559 31.35 -5.06 -3.60
C GLN A 559 31.41 -6.59 -3.66
N LEU A 560 31.76 -7.15 -4.82
CA LEU A 560 31.94 -8.59 -5.01
C LEU A 560 33.17 -9.12 -4.26
N PRO A 561 33.17 -10.39 -3.81
CA PRO A 561 34.23 -10.96 -2.98
C PRO A 561 35.57 -11.17 -3.72
N HIS A 562 35.55 -11.29 -5.05
CA HIS A 562 36.75 -11.42 -5.88
C HIS A 562 36.87 -10.27 -6.88
N THR A 563 38.11 -9.98 -7.29
CA THR A 563 38.42 -8.96 -8.29
C THR A 563 37.79 -9.33 -9.63
N VAL A 564 37.05 -8.39 -10.21
CA VAL A 564 36.43 -8.57 -11.54
C VAL A 564 37.26 -7.84 -12.59
N GLU A 565 37.67 -8.55 -13.63
CA GLU A 565 38.34 -7.98 -14.79
C GLU A 565 37.30 -7.50 -15.82
N ILE A 566 37.49 -6.29 -16.34
CA ILE A 566 36.66 -5.73 -17.41
C ILE A 566 37.46 -5.82 -18.72
N ASP A 567 36.84 -6.40 -19.74
CA ASP A 567 37.47 -6.54 -21.07
C ASP A 567 37.38 -5.24 -21.88
N GLN A 568 36.19 -4.64 -21.90
CA GLN A 568 35.88 -3.43 -22.64
C GLN A 568 34.88 -2.58 -21.83
N LEU A 569 35.13 -1.27 -21.75
CA LEU A 569 34.24 -0.30 -21.12
C LEU A 569 33.87 0.76 -22.16
N GLU A 570 32.60 0.88 -22.50
CA GLU A 570 32.11 1.93 -23.39
C GLU A 570 31.46 3.07 -22.60
N ILE A 571 31.81 4.31 -22.94
CA ILE A 571 31.19 5.50 -22.38
C ILE A 571 30.45 6.24 -23.48
N GLN A 572 29.15 6.42 -23.26
CA GLN A 572 28.27 7.14 -24.17
C GLN A 572 27.89 8.49 -23.58
N PHE A 573 27.77 9.48 -24.46
CA PHE A 573 27.29 10.82 -24.17
C PHE A 573 26.08 11.13 -25.05
N ASN A 574 25.33 12.15 -24.66
CA ASN A 574 24.26 12.68 -25.50
C ASN A 574 24.78 13.25 -26.84
N GLN A 575 26.06 13.59 -26.91
CA GLN A 575 26.78 13.95 -28.13
C GLN A 575 27.66 12.77 -28.57
N SER A 576 27.29 12.09 -29.66
CA SER A 576 27.97 10.86 -30.11
C SER A 576 29.43 11.05 -30.49
N VAL A 577 29.83 12.28 -30.86
CA VAL A 577 31.22 12.67 -31.19
C VAL A 577 32.15 12.50 -29.98
N CYS A 578 31.62 12.59 -28.77
CA CYS A 578 32.38 12.44 -27.53
C CYS A 578 32.44 10.99 -27.03
N ASN A 579 31.76 10.03 -27.68
CA ASN A 579 31.72 8.63 -27.24
C ASN A 579 33.08 7.96 -27.45
N PHE A 580 33.55 7.21 -26.45
CA PHE A 580 34.80 6.48 -26.54
C PHE A 580 34.76 5.16 -25.78
N THR A 581 35.65 4.26 -26.18
CA THR A 581 35.78 2.92 -25.61
C THR A 581 37.14 2.77 -24.94
N ILE A 582 37.17 2.19 -23.75
CA ILE A 582 38.40 1.85 -23.02
C ILE A 582 38.59 0.33 -23.09
N VAL A 583 39.74 -0.08 -23.61
CA VAL A 583 40.14 -1.50 -23.68
C VAL A 583 41.22 -1.84 -22.67
N ASN A 584 41.20 -3.08 -22.17
CA ASN A 584 42.19 -3.58 -21.22
C ASN A 584 43.52 -3.89 -21.92
N GLY A 585 44.59 -3.16 -21.57
CA GLY A 585 45.92 -3.31 -22.17
C GLY A 585 46.66 -4.62 -21.83
N GLN A 586 46.15 -5.43 -20.86
CA GLN A 586 46.80 -6.67 -20.43
C GLN A 586 46.35 -7.93 -21.21
N ARG A 587 45.32 -7.85 -22.06
CA ARG A 587 44.86 -8.98 -22.88
C ARG A 587 45.41 -8.95 -24.32
N PRO A 588 45.66 -10.12 -24.95
CA PRO A 588 46.05 -10.19 -26.35
C PRO A 588 44.96 -9.60 -27.26
N GLN A 589 45.37 -8.76 -28.22
CA GLN A 589 44.54 -7.99 -29.15
C GLN A 589 43.65 -8.83 -30.11
N SER A 590 43.60 -10.15 -29.96
CA SER A 590 43.04 -11.08 -30.95
C SER A 590 41.54 -11.40 -30.78
N ALA A 591 40.90 -11.02 -29.66
CA ALA A 591 39.47 -11.32 -29.41
C ALA A 591 38.55 -10.09 -29.29
N ALA A 592 39.11 -8.87 -29.14
CA ALA A 592 38.34 -7.68 -28.75
C ALA A 592 37.99 -6.69 -29.90
N ILE A 593 38.41 -6.95 -31.14
CA ILE A 593 38.32 -5.97 -32.24
C ILE A 593 37.19 -6.29 -33.26
N SER A 594 36.32 -7.26 -33.00
CA SER A 594 35.31 -7.66 -34.01
C SER A 594 34.17 -6.65 -34.26
N ASN A 595 33.95 -5.65 -33.38
CA ASN A 595 32.81 -4.72 -33.47
C ASN A 595 33.13 -3.22 -33.37
N VAL A 596 34.40 -2.78 -33.50
CA VAL A 596 34.71 -1.34 -33.48
C VAL A 596 34.36 -0.73 -34.85
N GLN A 597 33.30 0.08 -34.89
CA GLN A 597 32.97 0.87 -36.09
C GLN A 597 34.12 1.84 -36.41
N PRO A 598 34.53 1.99 -37.67
CA PRO A 598 35.60 2.91 -38.05
C PRO A 598 35.19 4.36 -37.76
N GLY A 599 35.90 5.00 -36.82
CA GLY A 599 35.68 6.42 -36.44
C GLY A 599 35.52 6.71 -34.94
N HIS A 600 35.42 5.69 -34.08
CA HIS A 600 35.31 5.87 -32.62
C HIS A 600 36.68 5.97 -31.92
N ARG A 601 36.79 6.86 -30.92
CA ARG A 601 37.97 7.02 -30.07
C ARG A 601 38.14 5.78 -29.17
N VAL A 602 39.32 5.16 -29.21
CA VAL A 602 39.67 4.00 -28.38
C VAL A 602 40.86 4.36 -27.49
N GLU A 603 40.68 4.27 -26.18
CA GLU A 603 41.69 4.52 -25.16
C GLU A 603 42.14 3.18 -24.54
N THR A 604 43.40 3.08 -24.13
CA THR A 604 43.92 1.85 -23.48
C THR A 604 44.24 2.13 -22.02
N ALA A 605 43.65 1.38 -21.10
CA ALA A 605 43.99 1.42 -19.69
C ALA A 605 44.98 0.30 -19.33
N PRO A 606 45.99 0.55 -18.46
CA PRO A 606 47.01 -0.43 -18.11
C PRO A 606 46.48 -1.62 -17.29
N ALA A 607 45.37 -1.46 -16.57
CA ALA A 607 44.63 -2.55 -15.93
C ALA A 607 43.18 -2.09 -15.66
N LEU A 608 42.20 -2.84 -16.15
CA LEU A 608 40.78 -2.63 -15.84
C LEU A 608 40.30 -3.70 -14.84
N MET A 609 40.73 -3.55 -13.59
CA MET A 609 40.40 -4.50 -12.51
C MET A 609 39.62 -3.80 -11.39
N LEU A 610 38.43 -4.32 -11.10
CA LEU A 610 37.59 -3.88 -9.98
C LEU A 610 37.92 -4.72 -8.75
N SER A 611 38.83 -4.24 -7.91
CA SER A 611 39.12 -4.86 -6.61
C SER A 611 38.00 -4.59 -5.59
N THR A 612 37.72 -5.58 -4.75
CA THR A 612 36.67 -5.52 -3.72
C THR A 612 36.80 -4.29 -2.82
N ASN A 613 35.70 -3.54 -2.67
CA ASN A 613 35.58 -2.37 -1.80
C ASN A 613 36.63 -1.27 -2.03
N LYS A 614 37.15 -1.15 -3.26
CA LYS A 614 38.10 -0.09 -3.65
C LYS A 614 37.66 0.55 -4.96
N TRP A 615 37.70 1.89 -5.01
CA TRP A 615 37.39 2.65 -6.22
C TRP A 615 38.48 2.52 -7.29
N LEU A 616 38.10 2.04 -8.47
CA LEU A 616 38.84 2.21 -9.71
C LEU A 616 38.54 3.61 -10.26
N ARG A 617 39.57 4.44 -10.46
CA ARG A 617 39.42 5.82 -10.93
C ARG A 617 40.21 6.01 -12.22
N LEU A 618 39.52 6.45 -13.27
CA LEU A 618 40.09 6.70 -14.58
C LEU A 618 39.78 8.14 -14.99
N THR A 619 40.80 8.90 -15.41
CA THR A 619 40.61 10.30 -15.83
C THR A 619 41.06 10.46 -17.28
N TYR A 620 40.18 11.01 -18.11
CA TYR A 620 40.42 11.25 -19.53
C TYR A 620 40.03 12.67 -19.93
N ASP A 621 40.66 13.19 -20.97
CA ASP A 621 40.30 14.46 -21.58
C ASP A 621 39.11 14.28 -22.53
N ILE A 622 38.18 15.23 -22.53
CA ILE A 622 37.03 15.27 -23.44
C ILE A 622 36.98 16.65 -24.07
N LYS A 623 36.71 16.67 -25.38
CA LYS A 623 36.52 17.90 -26.15
C LYS A 623 35.16 17.84 -26.81
N SER A 624 34.38 18.89 -26.65
CA SER A 624 33.13 19.09 -27.37
C SER A 624 33.21 20.38 -28.17
N ASP A 625 32.96 20.26 -29.47
CA ASP A 625 32.87 21.39 -30.39
C ASP A 625 31.42 21.91 -30.50
N GLN A 626 30.46 21.24 -29.86
CA GLN A 626 29.04 21.57 -29.90
C GLN A 626 28.59 22.23 -28.59
N SER A 627 28.07 23.46 -28.69
CA SER A 627 27.50 24.16 -27.53
C SER A 627 26.26 23.45 -26.99
N GLY A 628 25.99 23.62 -25.69
CA GLY A 628 24.89 22.96 -24.99
C GLY A 628 25.34 22.08 -23.82
N LYS A 629 24.39 21.30 -23.28
CA LYS A 629 24.65 20.43 -22.15
C LYS A 629 25.33 19.14 -22.63
N LEU A 630 26.51 18.80 -22.12
CA LEU A 630 27.17 17.52 -22.37
C LEU A 630 26.93 16.60 -21.17
N GLU A 631 26.27 15.46 -21.38
CA GLU A 631 25.94 14.50 -20.32
C GLU A 631 26.36 13.07 -20.69
N CYS A 632 26.85 12.31 -19.72
CA CYS A 632 27.06 10.88 -19.86
C CYS A 632 25.70 10.15 -19.85
N VAL A 633 25.46 9.30 -20.84
CA VAL A 633 24.22 8.53 -21.04
C VAL A 633 24.52 7.03 -21.01
N SER A 634 23.53 6.23 -20.66
CA SER A 634 23.59 4.76 -20.70
C SER A 634 23.36 4.23 -22.11
N GLY A 635 24.18 3.26 -22.55
CA GLY A 635 24.11 2.71 -23.91
C GLY A 635 23.33 1.41 -24.06
N PRO A 636 22.69 1.15 -25.23
CA PRO A 636 21.77 0.03 -25.40
C PRO A 636 22.36 -1.35 -25.78
N HIS A 637 23.69 -1.56 -25.87
CA HIS A 637 24.25 -2.76 -26.53
C HIS A 637 25.38 -3.51 -25.78
N PHE A 638 25.27 -3.77 -24.46
CA PHE A 638 26.33 -4.46 -23.70
C PHE A 638 25.84 -5.37 -22.57
N THR A 639 26.72 -6.29 -22.13
CA THR A 639 26.46 -7.32 -21.10
C THR A 639 26.04 -6.74 -19.74
N ILE A 640 26.57 -5.58 -19.34
CA ILE A 640 26.14 -4.84 -18.16
C ILE A 640 26.05 -3.35 -18.52
N CYS A 641 24.86 -2.77 -18.42
CA CYS A 641 24.62 -1.35 -18.64
C CYS A 641 24.40 -0.64 -17.30
N CYS A 642 25.25 0.32 -16.95
CA CYS A 642 25.17 1.06 -15.69
C CYS A 642 24.78 2.51 -15.95
N ARG A 643 23.80 3.02 -15.21
CA ARG A 643 23.49 4.44 -15.18
C ARG A 643 24.48 5.15 -14.26
N ALA A 644 25.25 6.09 -14.83
CA ALA A 644 26.19 6.89 -14.05
C ALA A 644 25.49 7.84 -13.07
N GLU A 645 25.96 7.85 -11.81
CA GLU A 645 25.58 8.79 -10.76
C GLU A 645 26.61 9.92 -10.63
N SER A 646 26.16 11.11 -10.24
CA SER A 646 27.12 12.15 -9.84
C SER A 646 27.60 11.88 -8.41
N PRO A 647 28.88 12.11 -8.07
CA PRO A 647 29.39 11.99 -6.70
C PRO A 647 28.49 12.68 -5.66
N ALA A 648 28.02 13.90 -5.98
CA ALA A 648 27.17 14.70 -5.12
C ALA A 648 25.75 14.16 -4.91
N SER A 649 25.27 13.27 -5.80
CA SER A 649 23.92 12.69 -5.75
C SER A 649 23.90 11.24 -5.28
N MET A 650 25.06 10.68 -4.93
CA MET A 650 25.14 9.30 -4.45
C MET A 650 24.53 9.22 -3.05
N ASN A 651 23.32 8.69 -2.97
CA ASN A 651 22.71 8.34 -1.69
C ASN A 651 23.36 7.08 -1.11
N ASP A 652 23.54 7.06 0.21
CA ASP A 652 24.04 5.89 0.93
C ASP A 652 23.20 4.65 0.64
N LEU A 653 23.89 3.54 0.37
CA LEU A 653 23.25 2.23 0.19
C LEU A 653 22.69 1.76 1.54
N PRO A 654 21.36 1.58 1.70
CA PRO A 654 20.75 1.25 2.98
C PRO A 654 21.33 -0.01 3.62
N LEU A 655 21.67 -1.01 2.80
CA LEU A 655 22.24 -2.29 3.24
C LEU A 655 23.64 -2.16 3.86
N TRP A 656 24.37 -1.07 3.57
CA TRP A 656 25.76 -0.88 3.99
C TRP A 656 25.97 0.33 4.90
N LYS A 657 24.89 0.94 5.41
CA LYS A 657 24.95 2.14 6.26
C LYS A 657 25.72 1.96 7.56
N PHE A 658 25.78 0.73 8.08
CA PHE A 658 26.31 0.42 9.41
C PHE A 658 27.62 -0.37 9.38
N GLU A 659 28.18 -0.62 8.20
CA GLU A 659 29.47 -1.32 8.06
C GLU A 659 30.61 -0.30 8.12
N ASP A 660 31.75 -0.67 8.72
CA ASP A 660 32.97 0.13 8.74
C ASP A 660 33.55 0.26 7.32
N ARG A 661 32.95 1.12 6.51
CA ARG A 661 33.50 1.52 5.23
C ARG A 661 34.74 2.34 5.52
N VAL A 662 35.89 1.88 5.05
CA VAL A 662 37.05 2.74 4.85
C VAL A 662 36.62 3.76 3.79
N GLU A 663 36.06 4.89 4.23
CA GLU A 663 35.53 5.94 3.36
C GLU A 663 36.63 6.38 2.41
N THR A 664 36.58 5.86 1.19
CA THR A 664 37.32 6.38 0.07
C THR A 664 36.30 7.05 -0.82
N PHE A 665 36.44 8.36 -1.01
CA PHE A 665 35.58 9.13 -1.89
C PHE A 665 35.70 8.63 -3.35
N PRO A 666 34.65 8.75 -4.17
CA PRO A 666 34.69 8.35 -5.57
C PRO A 666 35.85 9.04 -6.31
N THR A 667 36.13 10.31 -6.04
CA THR A 667 37.28 11.04 -6.58
C THR A 667 38.40 11.20 -5.54
N LYS A 668 39.66 11.37 -6.00
CA LYS A 668 40.80 11.67 -5.10
C LYS A 668 40.72 13.07 -4.52
N ASP A 669 40.12 13.99 -5.27
CA ASP A 669 39.86 15.35 -4.82
C ASP A 669 38.54 15.40 -4.02
N PRO A 670 38.57 15.82 -2.74
CA PRO A 670 37.38 16.02 -1.94
C PRO A 670 36.42 17.04 -2.58
N GLY A 671 36.93 18.11 -3.21
CA GLY A 671 36.09 19.14 -3.84
C GLY A 671 35.17 18.54 -4.91
N LEU A 672 35.75 17.78 -5.84
CA LEU A 672 35.02 17.05 -6.88
C LEU A 672 34.08 15.96 -6.34
N SER A 673 34.35 15.43 -5.14
CA SER A 673 33.47 14.45 -4.51
C SER A 673 32.14 15.07 -4.07
N PHE A 674 32.14 16.35 -3.72
CA PHE A 674 30.96 17.09 -3.27
C PHE A 674 30.33 17.97 -4.35
N SER A 675 31.10 18.41 -5.35
CA SER A 675 30.64 19.32 -6.41
C SER A 675 30.57 18.68 -7.80
N GLY A 676 31.14 17.49 -7.98
CA GLY A 676 31.22 16.81 -9.27
C GLY A 676 29.84 16.50 -9.82
N GLN A 677 29.58 16.97 -11.04
CA GLN A 677 28.35 16.71 -11.77
C GLN A 677 28.60 15.73 -12.92
N LYS A 678 27.57 14.96 -13.28
CA LYS A 678 27.57 14.07 -14.45
C LYS A 678 27.36 14.80 -15.78
N ALA A 679 27.24 16.12 -15.72
CA ALA A 679 26.95 17.00 -16.83
C ALA A 679 27.85 18.24 -16.75
N THR A 680 28.20 18.80 -17.90
CA THR A 680 28.88 20.09 -18.01
C THR A 680 28.19 20.95 -19.07
N GLN A 681 28.17 22.28 -18.86
CA GLN A 681 27.57 23.22 -19.79
C GLN A 681 28.66 23.76 -20.73
N VAL A 682 28.54 23.48 -22.03
CA VAL A 682 29.39 24.06 -23.07
C VAL A 682 28.80 25.42 -23.47
N GLU A 683 29.57 26.49 -23.29
CA GLU A 683 29.18 27.87 -23.61
C GLU A 683 28.91 28.06 -25.11
N GLU A 684 28.13 29.09 -25.46
CA GLU A 684 28.04 29.55 -26.84
C GLU A 684 29.31 30.34 -27.21
N PRO A 685 29.73 30.33 -28.50
CA PRO A 685 30.87 31.13 -28.94
C PRO A 685 30.64 32.64 -28.69
N ASP A 686 31.69 33.36 -28.28
CA ASP A 686 31.63 34.80 -27.96
C ASP A 686 31.08 35.61 -29.15
N PRO A 687 29.97 36.39 -29.00
CA PRO A 687 29.39 37.12 -30.11
C PRO A 687 30.16 38.40 -30.45
N LEU A 688 30.54 38.54 -31.72
CA LEU A 688 31.15 39.75 -32.30
C LEU A 688 30.11 40.71 -32.93
N VAL A 689 28.85 40.65 -32.50
CA VAL A 689 27.75 41.51 -32.98
C VAL A 689 27.07 42.13 -31.78
N ASP A 690 26.87 43.45 -31.80
CA ASP A 690 26.35 44.22 -30.68
C ASP A 690 24.88 44.60 -30.93
N LEU A 691 24.02 44.24 -29.97
CA LEU A 691 22.56 44.48 -29.96
C LEU A 691 22.25 45.50 -28.85
N GLN A 692 21.62 46.62 -29.21
CA GLN A 692 21.28 47.71 -28.29
C GLN A 692 19.77 47.99 -28.31
N LEU A 693 19.18 48.20 -27.12
CA LEU A 693 17.79 48.60 -26.92
C LEU A 693 17.78 50.02 -26.36
N GLY A 694 17.26 51.00 -27.12
CA GLY A 694 17.13 52.38 -26.68
C GLY A 694 15.76 52.65 -26.07
N VAL A 695 15.69 53.50 -25.05
CA VAL A 695 14.43 53.91 -24.40
C VAL A 695 14.32 55.43 -24.43
N SER A 696 13.17 55.96 -24.85
CA SER A 696 12.87 57.40 -24.83
C SER A 696 11.59 57.67 -24.04
N GLY A 697 11.72 58.16 -22.80
CA GLY A 697 10.59 58.55 -21.94
C GLY A 697 9.84 57.42 -21.23
N PRO A 698 8.87 57.74 -20.35
CA PRO A 698 8.04 56.76 -19.66
C PRO A 698 6.91 56.21 -20.55
N ALA A 699 6.62 54.90 -20.45
CA ALA A 699 5.48 54.30 -21.15
C ALA A 699 4.15 54.63 -20.44
N LEU A 700 3.23 55.32 -21.12
CA LEU A 700 1.92 55.70 -20.58
C LEU A 700 0.81 54.76 -21.07
N VAL A 701 -0.12 54.42 -20.17
CA VAL A 701 -1.28 53.57 -20.49
C VAL A 701 -2.17 54.28 -21.53
N GLY A 702 -2.40 53.63 -22.67
CA GLY A 702 -3.21 54.13 -23.78
C GLY A 702 -2.41 54.66 -24.98
N GLU A 703 -1.11 54.95 -24.81
CA GLU A 703 -0.22 55.44 -25.87
C GLU A 703 0.61 54.32 -26.51
N ILE A 704 1.07 54.55 -27.75
CA ILE A 704 2.00 53.65 -28.45
C ILE A 704 3.43 54.06 -28.06
N PHE A 705 4.15 53.16 -27.41
CA PHE A 705 5.52 53.36 -26.98
C PHE A 705 6.48 52.69 -27.97
N ALA A 706 7.39 53.47 -28.54
CA ALA A 706 8.35 52.99 -29.55
C ALA A 706 9.75 52.76 -28.93
N ILE A 707 10.31 51.57 -29.16
CA ILE A 707 11.64 51.17 -28.66
C ILE A 707 12.58 50.95 -29.85
N PRO A 708 13.58 51.83 -30.08
CA PRO A 708 14.59 51.60 -31.10
C PRO A 708 15.48 50.41 -30.74
N ILE A 709 15.54 49.42 -31.64
CA ILE A 709 16.46 48.29 -31.60
C ILE A 709 17.56 48.57 -32.63
N THR A 710 18.82 48.55 -32.23
CA THR A 710 19.97 48.73 -33.13
C THR A 710 20.88 47.51 -33.08
N ILE A 711 21.19 46.95 -34.24
CA ILE A 711 22.14 45.83 -34.44
C ILE A 711 23.36 46.40 -35.16
N SER A 712 24.56 46.14 -34.64
CA SER A 712 25.82 46.55 -35.26
C SER A 712 26.76 45.36 -35.42
N ALA A 713 27.17 45.07 -36.65
CA ALA A 713 28.04 43.95 -36.98
C ALA A 713 29.51 44.32 -36.70
N LYS A 714 30.07 43.84 -35.59
CA LYS A 714 31.42 44.19 -35.11
C LYS A 714 32.41 43.03 -35.27
N GLY A 715 32.67 42.60 -36.51
CA GLY A 715 33.73 41.63 -36.82
C GLY A 715 33.29 40.32 -37.47
N HIS A 716 31.98 40.07 -37.63
CA HIS A 716 31.43 39.05 -38.54
C HIS A 716 30.27 39.65 -39.34
N ALA A 717 30.06 39.20 -40.58
CA ALA A 717 28.86 39.51 -41.34
C ALA A 717 27.63 38.76 -40.77
N VAL A 718 26.45 39.38 -40.83
CA VAL A 718 25.20 38.80 -40.35
C VAL A 718 24.47 38.17 -41.53
N HIS A 719 24.57 36.84 -41.69
CA HIS A 719 23.76 36.08 -42.64
C HIS A 719 22.53 35.50 -41.95
N SER A 720 21.37 35.54 -42.63
CA SER A 720 20.11 34.93 -42.18
C SER A 720 19.72 35.30 -40.74
N GLY A 721 19.87 36.58 -40.37
CA GLY A 721 19.58 37.05 -39.02
C GLY A 721 18.10 36.97 -38.70
N GLU A 722 17.77 36.41 -37.54
CA GLU A 722 16.40 36.29 -37.04
C GLU A 722 16.32 36.87 -35.63
N LEU A 723 15.56 37.95 -35.47
CA LEU A 723 15.32 38.62 -34.20
C LEU A 723 14.02 38.07 -33.58
N LYS A 724 14.14 37.39 -32.44
CA LYS A 724 13.01 36.91 -31.64
C LYS A 724 12.75 37.87 -30.48
N ILE A 725 11.50 38.24 -30.32
CA ILE A 725 11.04 39.21 -29.34
C ILE A 725 10.01 38.52 -28.45
N ASN A 726 10.20 38.57 -27.14
CA ASN A 726 9.26 38.04 -26.16
C ASN A 726 8.94 39.09 -25.10
N LEU A 727 7.66 39.30 -24.83
CA LEU A 727 7.16 40.10 -23.71
C LEU A 727 6.71 39.18 -22.58
N VAL A 728 7.35 39.30 -21.40
CA VAL A 728 7.07 38.46 -20.23
C VAL A 728 6.69 39.32 -19.04
N ASP A 729 5.63 38.93 -18.34
CA ASP A 729 5.17 39.59 -17.11
C ASP A 729 6.14 39.34 -15.93
N THR A 730 6.52 40.38 -15.20
CA THR A 730 7.50 40.27 -14.11
C THR A 730 6.92 39.70 -12.81
N ARG A 731 5.58 39.58 -12.69
CA ARG A 731 4.90 39.09 -11.46
C ARG A 731 4.09 37.80 -11.64
N GLY A 732 4.05 37.21 -12.82
CA GLY A 732 3.42 35.92 -13.09
C GLY A 732 4.44 34.78 -13.09
N GLY A 733 4.43 33.93 -12.06
CA GLY A 733 5.28 32.74 -12.00
C GLY A 733 4.84 31.67 -12.99
N GLY A 734 5.68 31.40 -13.99
CA GLY A 734 5.54 30.25 -14.90
C GLY A 734 6.19 30.49 -16.26
N LEU A 735 7.28 29.79 -16.56
CA LEU A 735 7.85 29.68 -17.91
C LEU A 735 6.83 28.93 -18.79
N LEU A 736 5.95 29.67 -19.47
CA LEU A 736 5.05 29.08 -20.46
C LEU A 736 5.86 28.73 -21.73
N SER A 737 5.88 27.44 -22.03
CA SER A 737 6.42 26.86 -23.26
C SER A 737 5.60 27.36 -24.47
N PRO A 738 6.19 27.68 -25.63
CA PRO A 738 5.49 28.29 -26.77
C PRO A 738 4.48 27.37 -27.52
N ARG A 739 4.04 26.25 -26.93
CA ARG A 739 3.32 25.18 -27.65
C ARG A 739 1.82 25.07 -27.40
N GLU A 740 1.21 25.95 -26.61
CA GLU A 740 -0.24 25.90 -26.36
C GLU A 740 -0.89 27.20 -26.81
N VAL A 741 -1.50 27.16 -27.99
CA VAL A 741 -2.33 28.25 -28.52
C VAL A 741 -3.75 28.01 -27.99
N GLU A 742 -4.10 28.62 -26.86
CA GLU A 742 -5.50 28.80 -26.47
C GLU A 742 -6.06 30.12 -27.07
N PRO A 743 -7.33 30.14 -27.51
CA PRO A 743 -7.95 31.36 -28.04
C PRO A 743 -8.31 32.33 -26.90
N PHE A 744 -7.54 33.39 -26.74
CA PHE A 744 -7.82 34.46 -25.77
C PHE A 744 -8.99 35.34 -26.23
N SER A 745 -9.91 35.63 -25.32
CA SER A 745 -10.90 36.71 -25.47
C SER A 745 -10.21 38.08 -25.38
N THR A 746 -10.66 39.04 -26.19
CA THR A 746 -10.12 40.40 -26.28
C THR A 746 -10.19 41.22 -24.97
N ASP A 747 -10.90 40.74 -23.95
CA ASP A 747 -11.14 41.48 -22.70
C ASP A 747 -10.00 41.41 -21.66
N ASN A 748 -8.95 40.60 -21.89
CA ASN A 748 -7.87 40.37 -20.92
C ASN A 748 -6.45 40.84 -21.34
N LEU A 749 -6.31 41.58 -22.44
CA LEU A 749 -5.00 42.08 -22.89
C LEU A 749 -4.52 43.26 -22.03
N HIS A 750 -3.43 43.07 -21.29
CA HIS A 750 -2.81 44.13 -20.46
C HIS A 750 -1.77 44.97 -21.23
N VAL A 751 -0.98 44.31 -22.08
CA VAL A 751 0.09 44.88 -22.91
C VAL A 751 0.10 44.14 -24.24
N GLU A 752 0.27 44.86 -25.33
CA GLU A 752 0.22 44.32 -26.69
C GLU A 752 1.41 44.82 -27.51
N LEU A 753 2.07 43.88 -28.19
CA LEU A 753 3.04 44.18 -29.24
C LEU A 753 2.29 44.48 -30.54
N LEU A 754 2.28 45.74 -30.96
CA LEU A 754 1.50 46.19 -32.12
C LEU A 754 2.24 45.96 -33.45
N GLY A 755 3.56 46.09 -33.47
CA GLY A 755 4.33 45.95 -34.69
C GLY A 755 5.73 46.55 -34.63
N VAL A 756 6.29 46.77 -35.83
CA VAL A 756 7.61 47.38 -36.03
C VAL A 756 7.48 48.47 -37.09
N SER A 757 7.97 49.66 -36.78
CA SER A 757 8.01 50.80 -37.70
C SER A 757 9.45 51.21 -38.05
N GLY A 758 9.63 51.88 -39.20
CA GLY A 758 10.93 52.37 -39.68
C GLY A 758 11.67 51.48 -40.70
N LEU A 759 11.01 50.48 -41.30
CA LEU A 759 11.56 49.68 -42.40
C LEU A 759 10.98 50.11 -43.74
N GLU A 760 11.83 50.58 -44.66
CA GLU A 760 11.49 50.82 -46.08
C GLU A 760 11.45 49.50 -46.88
N SER A 761 10.44 48.64 -46.67
CA SER A 761 10.10 47.59 -47.66
C SER A 761 8.67 47.09 -47.49
N GLU A 762 7.87 47.09 -48.57
CA GLU A 762 6.47 46.65 -48.63
C GLU A 762 6.27 45.12 -48.72
N ASP A 763 7.14 44.31 -48.09
CA ASP A 763 6.96 42.85 -48.06
C ASP A 763 6.34 42.39 -46.72
N ASP A 764 5.05 42.08 -46.76
CA ASP A 764 4.25 41.54 -45.63
C ASP A 764 4.70 40.15 -45.16
N ASN A 765 5.53 39.44 -45.94
CA ASN A 765 6.06 38.11 -45.59
C ASN A 765 7.18 38.13 -44.53
N ILE A 766 7.62 39.31 -44.09
CA ILE A 766 8.80 39.50 -43.21
C ILE A 766 8.42 39.45 -41.71
N ARG A 767 7.13 39.36 -41.36
CA ARG A 767 6.65 39.60 -39.99
C ARG A 767 5.75 38.46 -39.50
N LYS A 768 6.15 37.79 -38.41
CA LYS A 768 5.23 36.97 -37.60
C LYS A 768 5.17 37.59 -36.20
N ILE A 769 4.24 38.51 -36.03
CA ILE A 769 4.01 39.20 -34.74
C ILE A 769 2.66 38.75 -34.18
N GLN A 770 2.70 38.23 -32.97
CA GLN A 770 1.57 37.88 -32.10
C GLN A 770 1.60 38.81 -30.87
N HIS A 771 0.51 38.87 -30.09
CA HIS A 771 0.33 39.86 -29.01
C HIS A 771 1.49 39.95 -27.99
N SER A 772 2.26 38.87 -27.76
CA SER A 772 3.41 38.81 -26.83
C SER A 772 4.72 38.28 -27.46
N PHE A 773 4.70 37.88 -28.74
CA PHE A 773 5.84 37.28 -29.44
C PHE A 773 6.01 37.90 -30.83
N GLY A 774 7.24 38.29 -31.19
CA GLY A 774 7.55 38.82 -32.51
C GLY A 774 8.76 38.15 -33.13
N LEU A 775 8.67 37.82 -34.41
CA LEU A 775 9.78 37.32 -35.22
C LEU A 775 10.04 38.30 -36.37
N ILE A 776 11.27 38.81 -36.46
CA ILE A 776 11.69 39.78 -37.47
C ILE A 776 12.94 39.26 -38.17
N SER A 777 12.90 39.15 -39.49
CA SER A 777 14.10 38.85 -40.28
C SER A 777 14.97 40.10 -40.41
N VAL A 778 16.24 39.97 -40.04
CA VAL A 778 17.25 41.03 -40.17
C VAL A 778 17.91 40.87 -41.55
N PRO A 779 18.03 41.96 -42.34
CA PRO A 779 18.70 41.89 -43.63
C PRO A 779 20.18 41.52 -43.47
N PHE A 780 20.80 41.11 -44.57
CA PHE A 780 22.24 40.86 -44.57
C PHE A 780 23.02 42.13 -44.19
N LEU A 781 23.96 42.02 -43.24
CA LEU A 781 24.84 43.11 -42.81
C LEU A 781 26.30 42.72 -43.03
N ASN A 782 27.07 43.59 -43.69
CA ASN A 782 28.52 43.41 -43.76
C ASN A 782 29.18 43.85 -42.44
N GLU A 783 30.44 43.46 -42.26
CA GLU A 783 31.25 43.94 -41.14
C GLU A 783 31.31 45.48 -41.13
N GLY A 784 30.91 46.09 -40.01
CA GLY A 784 30.84 47.54 -39.84
C GLY A 784 29.45 48.15 -40.10
N ASP A 785 28.53 47.42 -40.72
CA ASP A 785 27.17 47.90 -40.98
C ASP A 785 26.31 47.89 -39.70
N SER A 786 25.30 48.76 -39.66
CA SER A 786 24.28 48.78 -38.61
C SER A 786 22.87 48.82 -39.18
N TRP A 787 21.95 48.15 -38.50
CA TRP A 787 20.53 48.12 -38.84
C TRP A 787 19.72 48.52 -37.63
N SER A 788 18.64 49.29 -37.83
CA SER A 788 17.76 49.71 -36.75
C SER A 788 16.29 49.64 -37.13
N CYS A 789 15.44 49.35 -36.16
CA CYS A 789 13.99 49.36 -36.29
C CYS A 789 13.33 49.81 -34.98
N ASN A 790 12.10 50.31 -35.04
CA ASN A 790 11.35 50.73 -33.85
C ASN A 790 10.27 49.69 -33.51
N LEU A 791 10.33 49.12 -32.31
CA LEU A 791 9.33 48.20 -31.80
C LEU A 791 8.19 48.98 -31.14
N GLU A 792 6.94 48.77 -31.56
CA GLU A 792 5.77 49.47 -31.04
C GLU A 792 4.99 48.62 -30.04
N ILE A 793 4.90 49.09 -28.79
CA ILE A 793 4.21 48.40 -27.69
C ILE A 793 3.16 49.33 -27.08
N LYS A 794 1.97 48.81 -26.78
CA LYS A 794 0.89 49.56 -26.14
C LYS A 794 0.44 48.91 -24.83
N TRP A 795 0.29 49.73 -23.79
CA TRP A 795 -0.25 49.31 -22.50
C TRP A 795 -1.73 49.67 -22.41
N TYR A 796 -2.57 48.69 -22.06
CA TYR A 796 -3.98 48.91 -21.75
C TYR A 796 -4.24 49.02 -20.24
N ARG A 797 -3.33 48.49 -19.41
CA ARG A 797 -3.33 48.64 -17.93
C ARG A 797 -1.92 48.88 -17.40
N PRO A 798 -1.76 49.53 -16.23
CA PRO A 798 -0.43 49.77 -15.65
C PRO A 798 0.18 48.46 -15.16
N LYS A 799 1.22 47.97 -15.84
CA LYS A 799 1.87 46.69 -15.53
C LYS A 799 3.35 46.68 -15.97
N PRO A 800 4.28 46.18 -15.14
CA PRO A 800 5.68 45.98 -15.51
C PRO A 800 5.85 44.74 -16.41
N VAL A 801 6.65 44.88 -17.47
CA VAL A 801 6.94 43.81 -18.45
C VAL A 801 8.44 43.77 -18.74
N MET A 802 8.99 42.55 -18.82
CA MET A 802 10.32 42.28 -19.37
C MET A 802 10.24 42.04 -20.87
N LEU A 803 10.94 42.87 -21.64
CA LEU A 803 11.20 42.68 -23.05
C LEU A 803 12.49 41.87 -23.23
N TYR A 804 12.41 40.67 -23.80
CA TYR A 804 13.56 39.86 -24.20
C TYR A 804 13.72 39.87 -25.72
N VAL A 805 14.89 40.26 -26.20
CA VAL A 805 15.24 40.29 -27.62
C VAL A 805 16.44 39.40 -27.87
N SER A 806 16.30 38.38 -28.72
CA SER A 806 17.40 37.49 -29.13
C SER A 806 17.63 37.54 -30.63
N LEU A 807 18.85 37.85 -31.05
CA LEU A 807 19.29 37.78 -32.44
C LEU A 807 20.01 36.45 -32.67
N GLY A 808 19.50 35.58 -33.53
CA GLY A 808 20.22 34.41 -34.04
C GLY A 808 20.72 34.66 -35.46
N TYR A 809 22.02 34.50 -35.72
CA TYR A 809 22.60 34.70 -37.05
C TYR A 809 23.70 33.70 -37.36
N SER A 810 23.99 33.49 -38.66
CA SER A 810 25.13 32.69 -39.12
C SER A 810 26.29 33.62 -39.55
N PRO A 811 27.52 33.42 -39.05
CA PRO A 811 28.65 34.28 -39.39
C PRO A 811 29.27 33.97 -40.75
N HIS A 812 29.03 32.79 -41.35
CA HIS A 812 29.59 32.33 -42.63
C HIS A 812 28.48 31.84 -43.56
N SER A 813 28.72 31.83 -44.88
CA SER A 813 27.72 31.58 -45.93
C SER A 813 26.92 30.27 -45.76
N SER A 814 25.70 30.27 -46.30
CA SER A 814 24.63 29.28 -46.20
C SER A 814 25.00 27.79 -46.36
N GLU A 815 25.56 27.17 -45.32
CA GLU A 815 25.50 25.72 -45.13
C GLU A 815 24.41 25.35 -44.10
N PRO A 816 23.67 24.24 -44.30
CA PRO A 816 22.54 23.87 -43.45
C PRO A 816 22.92 23.48 -42.01
N ASN A 817 24.21 23.28 -41.73
CA ASN A 817 24.76 22.98 -40.39
C ASN A 817 25.67 24.10 -39.84
N ALA A 818 25.62 25.31 -40.42
CA ALA A 818 26.45 26.43 -39.95
C ALA A 818 26.09 26.83 -38.51
N GLN A 819 27.13 26.98 -37.67
CA GLN A 819 27.03 27.36 -36.26
C GLN A 819 26.29 28.69 -36.12
N LYS A 820 25.09 28.66 -35.53
CA LYS A 820 24.31 29.87 -35.25
C LYS A 820 24.83 30.52 -33.97
N VAL A 821 25.13 31.81 -34.05
CA VAL A 821 25.50 32.63 -32.90
C VAL A 821 24.27 33.37 -32.42
N ASN A 822 23.99 33.33 -31.11
CA ASN A 822 22.86 34.04 -30.52
C ASN A 822 23.37 35.22 -29.67
N VAL A 823 22.65 36.34 -29.73
CA VAL A 823 22.90 37.52 -28.89
C VAL A 823 21.60 37.88 -28.19
N HIS A 824 21.63 37.93 -26.86
CA HIS A 824 20.45 38.18 -26.04
C HIS A 824 20.56 39.52 -25.30
N LYS A 825 19.49 40.31 -25.30
CA LYS A 825 19.31 41.51 -24.47
C LYS A 825 17.92 41.52 -23.84
N SER A 826 17.84 42.06 -22.63
CA SER A 826 16.59 42.21 -21.90
C SER A 826 16.43 43.63 -21.35
N LEU A 827 15.20 44.14 -21.31
CA LEU A 827 14.86 45.46 -20.81
C LEU A 827 13.54 45.42 -20.01
N GLU A 828 13.54 45.98 -18.80
CA GLU A 828 12.33 46.11 -17.98
C GLU A 828 11.62 47.44 -18.27
N ILE A 829 10.30 47.40 -18.49
CA ILE A 829 9.49 48.57 -18.82
C ILE A 829 8.20 48.56 -17.99
N GLU A 830 7.92 49.66 -17.30
CA GLU A 830 6.73 49.82 -16.47
C GLU A 830 5.73 50.78 -17.12
N GLY A 831 4.53 50.29 -17.45
CA GLY A 831 3.42 51.12 -17.91
C GLY A 831 2.81 51.93 -16.75
N LYS A 832 2.78 53.25 -16.87
CA LYS A 832 2.28 54.17 -15.83
C LYS A 832 0.95 54.83 -16.22
N THR A 833 0.05 54.99 -15.25
CA THR A 833 -1.20 55.73 -15.44
C THR A 833 -0.94 57.23 -15.44
N ALA A 834 -1.44 57.95 -16.44
CA ALA A 834 -1.21 59.39 -16.60
C ALA A 834 -1.75 60.24 -15.42
N VAL A 835 -2.94 59.90 -14.88
CA VAL A 835 -3.57 60.61 -13.76
C VAL A 835 -4.15 59.62 -12.77
N VAL A 836 -3.91 59.83 -11.47
CA VAL A 836 -4.46 59.00 -10.41
C VAL A 836 -5.50 59.81 -9.63
N PHE A 837 -6.72 59.29 -9.52
CA PHE A 837 -7.79 59.88 -8.71
C PHE A 837 -7.98 59.06 -7.43
N SER A 838 -8.07 59.73 -6.29
CA SER A 838 -8.46 59.13 -5.02
C SER A 838 -9.54 59.98 -4.36
N HIS A 839 -10.43 59.34 -3.61
CA HIS A 839 -11.53 60.02 -2.92
C HIS A 839 -11.62 59.53 -1.47
N GLN A 840 -12.05 60.41 -0.57
CA GLN A 840 -12.27 60.11 0.84
C GLN A 840 -13.49 60.88 1.36
N TYR A 841 -14.41 60.22 2.07
CA TYR A 841 -15.54 60.89 2.72
C TYR A 841 -15.37 60.91 4.24
N MET A 842 -15.91 61.95 4.88
CA MET A 842 -15.94 62.11 6.35
C MET A 842 -17.40 62.18 6.82
N LEU A 843 -17.77 61.33 7.79
CA LEU A 843 -19.09 61.30 8.44
C LEU A 843 -19.18 62.31 9.61
N PRO A 844 -20.39 62.76 10.03
CA PRO A 844 -20.55 63.66 11.18
C PRO A 844 -20.08 63.03 12.51
N PHE A 845 -19.52 63.87 13.38
CA PHE A 845 -18.88 63.56 14.66
C PHE A 845 -19.65 62.56 15.56
N ARG A 846 -19.06 61.38 15.83
CA ARG A 846 -19.46 60.50 16.96
C ARG A 846 -18.61 60.79 18.20
N ARG A 847 -19.26 60.86 19.35
CA ARG A 847 -18.66 60.87 20.70
C ARG A 847 -18.43 59.43 21.13
N ASP A 848 -17.23 58.88 20.90
CA ASP A 848 -16.57 57.82 21.70
C ASP A 848 -15.21 57.40 21.08
N PRO A 849 -14.25 56.87 21.88
CA PRO A 849 -12.82 56.96 21.59
C PRO A 849 -12.23 55.79 20.77
N LEU A 850 -11.54 56.15 19.69
CA LEU A 850 -10.40 55.52 19.00
C LEU A 850 -10.10 54.02 19.25
N LEU A 851 -10.60 53.16 18.35
CA LEU A 851 -9.92 51.93 17.93
C LEU A 851 -10.03 51.77 16.41
N PHE A 852 -8.94 52.04 15.70
CA PHE A 852 -8.82 51.75 14.26
C PHE A 852 -8.53 50.26 14.05
N SER A 853 -9.53 49.49 13.63
CA SER A 853 -9.29 48.21 12.96
C SER A 853 -8.73 48.49 11.57
N LYS A 854 -7.49 48.01 11.32
CA LYS A 854 -6.91 47.96 9.97
C LYS A 854 -7.68 46.92 9.15
N ILE A 855 -8.77 47.33 8.52
CA ILE A 855 -9.27 46.66 7.32
C ILE A 855 -8.40 47.19 6.18
N LYS A 856 -7.40 46.39 5.77
CA LYS A 856 -6.70 46.60 4.50
C LYS A 856 -7.73 46.37 3.38
N PRO A 857 -7.98 47.33 2.48
CA PRO A 857 -8.65 47.03 1.22
C PRO A 857 -7.69 46.18 0.37
N GLY A 858 -8.19 45.07 -0.17
CA GLY A 858 -7.49 44.36 -1.24
C GLY A 858 -7.51 45.21 -2.52
N PRO A 859 -6.48 45.12 -3.37
CA PRO A 859 -6.58 45.68 -4.71
C PRO A 859 -7.62 44.85 -5.48
N ASP A 860 -8.42 45.51 -6.31
CA ASP A 860 -9.36 44.89 -7.25
C ASP A 860 -10.78 44.60 -6.73
N SER A 861 -11.45 45.64 -6.22
CA SER A 861 -12.89 45.74 -6.38
C SER A 861 -13.30 47.17 -6.74
N ASP A 862 -13.85 47.37 -7.94
CA ASP A 862 -14.61 48.56 -8.35
C ASP A 862 -15.93 48.65 -7.56
N GLN A 863 -15.85 48.71 -6.23
CA GLN A 863 -17.02 48.95 -5.39
C GLN A 863 -17.38 50.43 -5.45
N MET A 864 -18.48 50.74 -6.13
CA MET A 864 -19.09 52.07 -6.12
C MET A 864 -19.45 52.46 -4.68
N ALA A 865 -18.86 53.55 -4.18
CA ALA A 865 -19.17 54.09 -2.86
C ALA A 865 -20.54 54.79 -2.89
N SER A 866 -21.49 54.31 -2.09
CA SER A 866 -22.80 54.95 -1.90
C SER A 866 -22.78 55.87 -0.67
N LEU A 867 -23.34 57.07 -0.82
CA LEU A 867 -23.42 58.07 0.25
C LEU A 867 -24.84 58.10 0.85
N PRO A 868 -24.99 58.20 2.19
CA PRO A 868 -26.30 58.27 2.84
C PRO A 868 -27.01 59.59 2.50
N LEU A 869 -28.23 59.48 1.96
CA LEU A 869 -29.00 60.60 1.39
C LEU A 869 -29.37 61.72 2.37
N ASN A 870 -29.42 61.43 3.67
CA ASN A 870 -29.97 62.31 4.70
C ASN A 870 -28.93 62.86 5.69
N GLU A 871 -27.63 62.73 5.42
CA GLU A 871 -26.56 63.21 6.30
C GLU A 871 -25.59 64.16 5.58
N THR A 872 -25.18 65.23 6.26
CA THR A 872 -24.15 66.16 5.76
C THR A 872 -22.78 65.48 5.78
N SER A 873 -22.31 65.07 4.61
CA SER A 873 -21.00 64.41 4.42
C SER A 873 -20.03 65.31 3.66
N ILE A 874 -18.74 65.29 4.03
CA ILE A 874 -17.69 65.99 3.29
C ILE A 874 -16.96 64.97 2.42
N LEU A 875 -16.95 65.16 1.10
CA LEU A 875 -16.17 64.36 0.15
C LEU A 875 -14.95 65.15 -0.32
N ILE A 876 -13.76 64.57 -0.16
CA ILE A 876 -12.50 65.09 -0.65
C ILE A 876 -12.08 64.24 -1.85
N VAL A 877 -11.91 64.87 -3.01
CA VAL A 877 -11.38 64.22 -4.22
C VAL A 877 -10.00 64.80 -4.49
N THR A 878 -8.98 63.95 -4.53
CA THR A 878 -7.60 64.30 -4.86
C THR A 878 -7.22 63.70 -6.20
N ALA A 879 -6.80 64.55 -7.13
CA ALA A 879 -6.26 64.14 -8.42
C ALA A 879 -4.76 64.43 -8.45
N LYS A 880 -3.94 63.42 -8.74
CA LYS A 880 -2.48 63.55 -8.88
C LYS A 880 -2.09 63.30 -10.33
N ASN A 881 -1.49 64.31 -10.96
CA ASN A 881 -0.87 64.16 -12.28
C ASN A 881 0.47 63.43 -12.13
N SER A 882 0.65 62.35 -12.91
CA SER A 882 1.87 61.52 -12.91
C SER A 882 2.68 61.68 -14.21
N THR A 883 2.29 62.60 -15.08
CA THR A 883 3.01 62.95 -16.32
C THR A 883 3.88 64.19 -16.15
N GLU A 884 4.85 64.38 -17.05
CA GLU A 884 5.67 65.61 -17.12
C GLU A 884 4.90 66.81 -17.73
N VAL A 885 3.68 66.57 -18.25
CA VAL A 885 2.84 67.57 -18.91
C VAL A 885 1.82 68.15 -17.93
N PRO A 886 1.69 69.49 -17.77
CA PRO A 886 0.73 70.09 -16.83
C PRO A 886 -0.72 69.91 -17.32
N LEU A 887 -1.59 69.35 -16.48
CA LEU A 887 -3.01 69.11 -16.79
C LEU A 887 -3.91 70.21 -16.20
N GLN A 888 -4.95 70.59 -16.95
CA GLN A 888 -5.94 71.60 -16.55
C GLN A 888 -7.33 70.96 -16.37
N LEU A 889 -7.92 71.09 -15.18
CA LEU A 889 -9.28 70.61 -14.92
C LEU A 889 -10.31 71.58 -15.51
N LEU A 890 -11.15 71.11 -16.44
CA LEU A 890 -12.15 71.96 -17.10
C LEU A 890 -13.47 72.03 -16.33
N SER A 891 -13.98 70.88 -15.87
CA SER A 891 -15.25 70.80 -15.16
C SER A 891 -15.34 69.53 -14.33
N MET A 892 -16.11 69.58 -13.25
CA MET A 892 -16.47 68.44 -12.42
C MET A 892 -18.00 68.43 -12.27
N PHE A 893 -18.63 67.32 -12.64
CA PHE A 893 -20.07 67.13 -12.52
C PHE A 893 -20.40 66.12 -11.44
N ILE A 894 -21.56 66.30 -10.82
CA ILE A 894 -22.09 65.34 -9.87
C ILE A 894 -23.55 64.99 -10.19
N GLU A 895 -23.82 63.74 -10.60
CA GLU A 895 -25.12 63.28 -11.11
C GLU A 895 -25.89 62.43 -10.08
N VAL A 896 -27.19 62.70 -9.88
CA VAL A 896 -28.03 61.95 -8.94
C VAL A 896 -28.69 60.76 -9.64
N ASP A 897 -28.62 59.57 -9.04
CA ASP A 897 -28.99 58.27 -9.66
C ASP A 897 -30.51 57.94 -9.65
N ASP A 898 -31.40 58.93 -9.47
CA ASP A 898 -32.87 58.75 -9.58
C ASP A 898 -33.43 59.48 -10.81
N ASP A 899 -34.24 58.77 -11.60
CA ASP A 899 -34.81 59.10 -12.93
C ASP A 899 -35.69 60.37 -13.04
N ASP A 900 -35.63 61.31 -12.09
CA ASP A 900 -36.32 62.60 -12.20
C ASP A 900 -35.39 63.70 -12.73
N ILE A 901 -35.65 64.08 -13.98
CA ILE A 901 -35.01 65.16 -14.73
C ILE A 901 -35.09 66.47 -13.94
N GLY A 902 -33.95 66.96 -13.45
CA GLY A 902 -33.75 68.40 -13.25
C GLY A 902 -33.11 68.85 -11.94
N SER A 903 -31.87 68.45 -11.63
CA SER A 903 -30.92 69.36 -10.96
C SER A 903 -29.46 68.93 -11.12
N LEU A 904 -28.78 69.46 -12.15
CA LEU A 904 -27.31 69.43 -12.25
C LEU A 904 -26.74 70.56 -11.40
N ALA A 905 -26.06 70.24 -10.31
CA ALA A 905 -25.31 71.24 -9.55
C ALA A 905 -23.92 71.41 -10.18
N GLN A 906 -23.75 72.44 -11.01
CA GLN A 906 -22.45 72.82 -11.57
C GLN A 906 -21.63 73.57 -10.51
N CYS A 907 -20.51 73.00 -10.08
CA CYS A 907 -19.54 73.72 -9.27
C CYS A 907 -18.66 74.56 -10.21
N ASN A 908 -18.97 75.85 -10.35
CA ASN A 908 -18.09 76.79 -11.03
C ASN A 908 -16.87 77.11 -10.15
N THR A 909 -15.83 76.28 -10.24
CA THR A 909 -14.52 76.61 -9.67
C THR A 909 -13.80 77.54 -10.65
N GLY A 910 -13.66 78.81 -10.29
CA GLY A 910 -12.85 79.77 -11.07
C GLY A 910 -11.41 79.30 -11.26
N LEU A 911 -10.85 79.61 -12.44
CA LEU A 911 -9.50 79.28 -12.91
C LEU A 911 -8.47 79.00 -11.80
N ARG A 912 -8.08 77.72 -11.61
CA ARG A 912 -6.89 77.34 -10.84
C ARG A 912 -6.22 76.10 -11.44
N THR A 913 -4.92 76.19 -11.65
CA THR A 913 -4.02 75.08 -11.99
C THR A 913 -4.13 73.99 -10.92
N LEU A 914 -4.22 72.72 -11.33
CA LEU A 914 -4.37 71.56 -10.44
C LEU A 914 -3.10 71.38 -9.58
N GLN A 915 -3.03 72.06 -8.44
CA GLN A 915 -2.13 71.66 -7.36
C GLN A 915 -2.85 71.35 -6.05
N THR A 916 -4.07 71.86 -5.80
CA THR A 916 -5.01 71.34 -4.79
C THR A 916 -6.32 72.16 -4.84
N LEU A 917 -7.47 71.51 -4.89
CA LEU A 917 -8.79 72.15 -4.80
C LEU A 917 -9.45 71.79 -3.46
N HIS A 918 -9.90 72.79 -2.70
CA HIS A 918 -10.81 72.62 -1.57
C HIS A 918 -12.09 73.45 -1.87
N SER A 919 -13.25 72.81 -1.89
CA SER A 919 -14.55 73.51 -2.00
C SER A 919 -15.54 72.94 -0.98
N SER A 920 -16.38 73.80 -0.40
CA SER A 920 -17.23 73.53 0.77
C SER A 920 -18.74 73.60 0.47
N CYS A 921 -19.48 72.70 1.13
CA CYS A 921 -20.92 72.69 1.46
C CYS A 921 -21.97 72.78 0.34
N LEU A 922 -22.68 71.68 0.10
CA LEU A 922 -24.02 71.65 -0.50
C LEU A 922 -24.84 70.52 0.14
N GLU A 923 -26.05 70.84 0.60
CA GLU A 923 -27.03 69.89 1.15
C GLU A 923 -27.78 69.13 0.03
N LYS A 924 -27.95 67.83 0.26
CA LYS A 924 -28.87 66.84 -0.35
C LYS A 924 -28.47 66.09 -1.65
N SER A 925 -28.79 64.78 -1.56
CA SER A 925 -28.85 63.61 -2.48
C SER A 925 -27.58 63.10 -3.20
N SER A 926 -27.47 61.75 -3.25
CA SER A 926 -26.38 60.85 -3.72
C SER A 926 -25.99 61.06 -5.19
N ARG A 927 -24.74 60.75 -5.59
CA ARG A 927 -24.03 61.53 -6.62
C ARG A 927 -22.87 60.77 -7.35
N ARG A 928 -22.84 60.67 -8.69
CA ARG A 928 -21.77 60.11 -9.60
C ARG A 928 -20.84 61.19 -10.15
N PHE A 929 -19.57 60.88 -10.45
CA PHE A 929 -18.53 61.85 -10.88
C PHE A 929 -18.00 61.63 -12.31
N SER A 930 -17.85 62.71 -13.09
CA SER A 930 -17.13 62.70 -14.38
C SER A 930 -16.21 63.93 -14.52
N LEU A 931 -15.02 63.75 -15.13
CA LEU A 931 -14.00 64.77 -15.34
C LEU A 931 -13.52 64.74 -16.79
N SER A 932 -13.35 65.91 -17.41
CA SER A 932 -12.87 66.06 -18.79
C SER A 932 -11.57 66.88 -18.86
N PHE A 933 -10.59 66.39 -19.62
CA PHE A 933 -9.32 67.06 -19.93
C PHE A 933 -9.17 67.18 -21.46
N PRO A 934 -8.58 68.25 -22.01
CA PRO A 934 -8.25 68.31 -23.44
C PRO A 934 -7.05 67.39 -23.76
N ARG A 935 -7.02 66.84 -24.99
CA ARG A 935 -5.86 66.11 -25.53
C ARG A 935 -4.65 67.02 -25.68
#